data_AF-A0A1D8B209-F1
#
_entry.id   AF-A0A1D8B209-F1
#
_cell.length_a   1.000
_cell.length_b   1.000
_cell.length_c   1.000
_cell.angle_alpha   90.00
_cell.angle_beta   90.00
_cell.angle_gamma   90.00
#
_symmetry.space_group_name_H-M   'P 1'
#
loop_
_entity.id
_entity.type
_entity.pdbx_description
1 polymer ?
#
loop_
_entity_poly.entity_id
_entity_poly.type
_entity_poly.pdbx_seq_one_letter_code
_entity_poly.pdbx_strand_id
1 'polypeptide(L)'
;MPINEGAQPRRANEEQGKPGTNEEQRGPTANGEQRQPREQAPSGAARPGGAARRWAATAGQWSATALRLGARWLHSVPATRAVAAALLVGVGVCLAWSGAFPLGSASADPSHWWSLVTAPFVFPRTSMETVLLIVLALIVLGGMAEHRVGSRRWLAAALVAPAAAVATTWLLAPPIQSFLPEWGASLDRGSIWGAGPMIVGLAGPVIESLGRAWRWRARFLLIGVLALSAGVIGSMDTFARLWAGVYGLVIGRIAYRGRRQEDASTHDIVIHRQIVSLTVVCWTVAAALTIFSTTLRGPLAEMRWSVAPGWWMLGRASVGSTLLALMPVLLQLVLAYGLRRGRRFAMIGTLVLQGCLALSSAVGALVMEIAATRELRYLADDASASVITNTTQFLLVPVTLNLLLCAVVAWSRKAFTLRSRPGTVRALAARWATMMCVVAAISIGLGMLASDSYLPLVLDQGTADIEIPRASVLAILHDYLLALLPTSTVSIFEPSLEPFTLLAEVPVVWTPLVAWALSLALVARTLVTPAHTRQGSASRLVELIRAGGGGTLAWMMTWKGNSVWIREDDRAGVAYRPGGGTALTVTDPVCPSSQISATIEEFADFASRSGLTPALYSVHEPVAGAARELGWTVMQVAEESLLDLPGLAFKGKAYQDVRTAMNHAKREGVEAVWTTWEDCPQGRRDQIESISRAWSADKALPEMGFTLGGLDELRDPSTRLLLAIDSDGTVQAVTSWLPVHRQGEVVGLTLDVMRRRKDGWRPAIDFLIARAALSAQEEGLEVLSLSGAPLARSQEDDSGFGPMLDVLASILEPLYGFASLHSFKRKFKPRREALYLAVPDASSLGTVGAAIGHAYVPNMTAAQTARLAGSVAGGVAAAAIKDNQ
;
A
#
# COMPACT_ATOMS: atom_id res chain seq x y z
N MET A 1 -6.72 36.32 39.06
CA MET A 1 -6.83 37.37 40.08
C MET A 1 -5.96 36.96 41.26
N PRO A 2 -5.15 37.85 41.89
CA PRO A 2 -5.20 39.32 41.84
C PRO A 2 -4.02 39.97 41.05
N ILE A 3 -4.23 41.08 40.33
CA ILE A 3 -4.03 42.53 40.67
C ILE A 3 -2.53 42.88 40.72
N ASN A 4 -1.89 43.47 39.69
CA ASN A 4 -1.98 44.81 39.05
C ASN A 4 -1.15 45.90 39.77
N GLU A 5 -0.65 46.85 38.96
CA GLU A 5 0.07 48.11 39.27
C GLU A 5 1.60 47.97 39.46
N GLY A 6 2.48 48.69 38.77
CA GLY A 6 2.36 49.91 37.98
C GLY A 6 3.16 51.03 38.65
N ALA A 7 4.35 51.36 38.16
CA ALA A 7 4.98 52.69 38.36
C ALA A 7 6.27 52.82 37.52
N GLN A 8 6.20 53.66 36.46
CA GLN A 8 7.34 54.45 36.01
C GLN A 8 7.51 55.68 36.92
N PRO A 9 8.69 56.32 36.87
CA PRO A 9 8.66 57.73 36.47
C PRO A 9 9.74 58.17 35.47
N ARG A 10 9.33 59.19 34.69
CA ARG A 10 10.04 60.20 33.89
C ARG A 10 11.31 60.76 34.59
N ARG A 11 12.33 61.38 33.95
CA ARG A 11 12.33 62.48 32.95
C ARG A 11 13.80 62.88 32.59
N ALA A 12 14.04 63.42 31.39
CA ALA A 12 14.99 64.51 30.96
C ALA A 12 15.46 64.27 29.50
N ASN A 13 15.04 65.05 28.49
CA ASN A 13 15.62 66.32 27.94
C ASN A 13 17.07 66.12 27.42
N GLU A 14 17.51 66.49 26.21
CA GLU A 14 17.28 67.69 25.39
C GLU A 14 17.87 67.54 23.95
N GLU A 15 17.27 68.27 22.98
CA GLU A 15 17.87 68.98 21.81
C GLU A 15 18.61 68.23 20.68
N GLN A 16 18.63 68.63 19.39
CA GLN A 16 18.12 69.74 18.57
C GLN A 16 18.36 69.38 17.07
N GLY A 17 17.62 69.98 16.11
CA GLY A 17 18.05 70.05 14.69
C GLY A 17 16.95 70.11 13.60
N LYS A 18 16.55 71.32 13.20
CA LYS A 18 15.81 71.74 11.96
C LYS A 18 16.79 72.55 11.05
N PRO A 19 16.47 73.17 9.87
CA PRO A 19 15.20 73.42 9.12
C PRO A 19 15.31 73.18 7.57
N GLY A 20 14.24 73.26 6.75
CA GLY A 20 13.82 74.41 5.87
C GLY A 20 14.64 74.49 4.55
N THR A 21 14.17 74.68 3.30
CA THR A 21 13.14 75.61 2.74
C THR A 21 12.91 75.37 1.22
N ASN A 22 11.68 75.68 0.76
CA ASN A 22 11.21 76.32 -0.50
C ASN A 22 12.01 76.23 -1.83
N GLU A 23 11.29 75.99 -2.94
CA GLU A 23 10.95 77.07 -3.89
C GLU A 23 9.89 76.62 -4.93
N GLU A 24 8.88 77.48 -5.08
CA GLU A 24 7.77 77.44 -6.02
C GLU A 24 7.81 78.80 -6.73
N GLN A 25 7.72 78.87 -8.07
CA GLN A 25 7.22 80.07 -8.78
C GLN A 25 7.12 79.91 -10.31
N ARG A 26 5.88 79.94 -10.83
CA ARG A 26 5.32 80.94 -11.79
C ARG A 26 4.15 80.33 -12.58
N GLY A 27 2.95 80.87 -12.34
CA GLY A 27 1.72 80.63 -13.13
C GLY A 27 1.66 81.53 -14.38
N PRO A 28 0.48 82.09 -14.78
CA PRO A 28 -0.89 81.76 -14.41
C PRO A 28 -1.92 81.91 -15.58
N THR A 29 -3.22 81.81 -15.22
CA THR A 29 -4.44 82.41 -15.84
C THR A 29 -5.07 81.80 -17.11
N ALA A 30 -6.39 81.85 -17.34
CA ALA A 30 -7.65 82.01 -16.57
C ALA A 30 -8.76 82.18 -17.64
N ASN A 31 -9.88 81.45 -17.61
CA ASN A 31 -11.27 81.90 -17.28
C ASN A 31 -12.19 81.19 -18.28
N GLY A 32 -13.46 80.81 -18.06
CA GLY A 32 -14.49 80.98 -17.04
C GLY A 32 -15.75 80.32 -17.66
N GLU A 33 -16.65 79.65 -16.95
CA GLU A 33 -17.81 80.20 -16.22
C GLU A 33 -18.49 79.02 -15.46
N GLN A 34 -18.73 79.11 -14.14
CA GLN A 34 -20.04 79.34 -13.45
C GLN A 34 -21.15 78.33 -13.81
N ARG A 35 -21.96 77.70 -12.93
CA ARG A 35 -22.36 77.76 -11.50
C ARG A 35 -23.19 76.47 -11.23
N GLN A 36 -23.10 75.82 -10.06
CA GLN A 36 -24.18 75.57 -9.04
C GLN A 36 -24.22 74.08 -8.58
N PRO A 37 -24.87 73.69 -7.44
CA PRO A 37 -24.18 73.06 -6.30
C PRO A 37 -24.62 71.63 -5.89
N ARG A 38 -23.81 71.01 -5.01
CA ARG A 38 -24.05 69.90 -4.05
C ARG A 38 -25.20 68.90 -4.30
N GLU A 39 -24.83 67.62 -4.44
CA GLU A 39 -25.39 66.52 -3.62
C GLU A 39 -24.44 65.30 -3.63
N GLN A 40 -24.25 64.70 -2.45
CA GLN A 40 -23.42 63.51 -2.23
C GLN A 40 -24.20 62.22 -2.56
N ALA A 41 -23.60 61.30 -3.32
CA ALA A 41 -23.95 59.87 -3.32
C ALA A 41 -22.71 59.02 -3.68
N PRO A 42 -22.61 57.76 -3.21
CA PRO A 42 -21.34 57.13 -2.85
C PRO A 42 -20.64 56.40 -4.01
N SER A 43 -19.34 56.18 -3.79
CA SER A 43 -18.41 55.37 -4.57
C SER A 43 -18.90 53.97 -4.93
N GLY A 44 -18.58 53.54 -6.15
CA GLY A 44 -18.35 52.12 -6.48
C GLY A 44 -19.34 51.48 -7.45
N ALA A 45 -19.11 51.66 -8.75
CA ALA A 45 -19.68 50.78 -9.77
C ALA A 45 -18.59 50.36 -10.76
N ALA A 46 -17.90 49.26 -10.44
CA ALA A 46 -17.03 48.57 -11.38
C ALA A 46 -17.89 47.98 -12.52
N ARG A 47 -17.58 48.35 -13.76
CA ARG A 47 -18.31 47.88 -14.96
C ARG A 47 -18.27 46.34 -15.06
N PRO A 48 -19.38 45.63 -15.36
CA PRO A 48 -19.46 44.16 -15.29
C PRO A 48 -18.70 43.40 -16.40
N GLY A 49 -18.02 44.08 -17.33
CA GLY A 49 -17.43 43.46 -18.52
C GLY A 49 -15.96 43.03 -18.41
N GLY A 50 -15.22 43.48 -17.38
CA GLY A 50 -13.76 43.32 -17.31
C GLY A 50 -13.27 41.98 -16.76
N ALA A 51 -14.07 41.32 -15.92
CA ALA A 51 -13.75 39.98 -15.40
C ALA A 51 -14.06 38.90 -16.44
N ALA A 52 -15.25 38.94 -17.05
CA ALA A 52 -15.65 37.99 -18.09
C ALA A 52 -14.72 38.03 -19.32
N ARG A 53 -14.27 39.21 -19.76
CA ARG A 53 -13.29 39.33 -20.85
C ARG A 53 -11.90 38.81 -20.48
N ARG A 54 -11.46 38.98 -19.23
CA ARG A 54 -10.19 38.41 -18.75
C ARG A 54 -10.25 36.89 -18.67
N TRP A 55 -11.35 36.34 -18.14
CA TRP A 55 -11.59 34.89 -18.13
C TRP A 55 -11.71 34.29 -19.53
N ALA A 56 -12.36 34.98 -20.48
CA ALA A 56 -12.43 34.53 -21.87
C ALA A 56 -11.06 34.59 -22.57
N ALA A 57 -10.25 35.61 -22.27
CA ALA A 57 -8.89 35.74 -22.83
C ALA A 57 -7.93 34.70 -22.25
N THR A 58 -7.97 34.41 -20.95
CA THR A 58 -7.23 33.29 -20.38
C THR A 58 -7.75 31.98 -20.94
N ALA A 59 -9.06 31.70 -20.93
CA ALA A 59 -9.61 30.47 -21.54
C ALA A 59 -9.19 30.30 -23.01
N GLY A 60 -9.10 31.38 -23.78
CA GLY A 60 -8.55 31.41 -25.15
C GLY A 60 -7.05 31.08 -25.22
N GLN A 61 -6.23 31.58 -24.30
CA GLN A 61 -4.80 31.26 -24.23
C GLN A 61 -4.53 29.81 -23.77
N TRP A 62 -5.30 29.32 -22.79
CA TRP A 62 -5.21 27.94 -22.31
C TRP A 62 -5.64 26.96 -23.40
N SER A 63 -6.73 27.24 -24.12
CA SER A 63 -7.17 26.43 -25.26
C SER A 63 -6.17 26.49 -26.43
N ALA A 64 -5.62 27.66 -26.77
CA ALA A 64 -4.59 27.76 -27.80
C ALA A 64 -3.30 27.02 -27.42
N THR A 65 -2.90 27.04 -26.15
CA THR A 65 -1.72 26.32 -25.65
C THR A 65 -1.96 24.82 -25.66
N ALA A 66 -3.13 24.36 -25.20
CA ALA A 66 -3.54 22.97 -25.27
C ALA A 66 -3.61 22.46 -26.72
N LEU A 67 -4.12 23.26 -27.66
CA LEU A 67 -4.13 22.94 -29.09
C LEU A 67 -2.73 22.83 -29.68
N ARG A 68 -1.81 23.73 -29.32
CA ARG A 68 -0.41 23.66 -29.78
C ARG A 68 0.34 22.46 -29.21
N LEU A 69 0.15 22.15 -27.93
CA LEU A 69 0.73 20.96 -27.29
C LEU A 69 0.15 19.68 -27.87
N GLY A 70 -1.18 19.63 -28.09
CA GLY A 70 -1.86 18.53 -28.75
C GLY A 70 -1.38 18.33 -30.19
N ALA A 71 -1.22 19.40 -30.96
CA ALA A 71 -0.69 19.32 -32.33
C ALA A 71 0.76 18.79 -32.35
N ARG A 72 1.63 19.29 -31.46
CA ARG A 72 3.01 18.78 -31.33
C ARG A 72 3.04 17.30 -30.95
N TRP A 73 2.18 16.89 -30.02
CA TRP A 73 2.02 15.48 -29.65
C TRP A 73 1.56 14.62 -30.83
N LEU A 74 0.51 15.02 -31.55
CA LEU A 74 0.05 14.28 -32.74
C LEU A 74 1.08 14.20 -33.87
N HIS A 75 1.95 15.20 -34.00
CA HIS A 75 3.05 15.17 -34.96
C HIS A 75 4.17 14.19 -34.57
N SER A 76 4.34 13.90 -33.28
CA SER A 76 5.35 12.96 -32.79
C SER A 76 4.90 11.49 -32.88
N VAL A 77 3.62 11.22 -33.17
CA VAL A 77 3.00 9.88 -33.24
C VAL A 77 2.28 9.64 -34.59
N PRO A 78 3.02 9.47 -35.70
CA PRO A 78 2.44 9.42 -37.05
C PRO A 78 1.48 8.25 -37.29
N ALA A 79 1.70 7.08 -36.69
CA ALA A 79 0.82 5.93 -36.87
C ALA A 79 -0.50 6.08 -36.10
N THR A 80 -0.44 6.57 -34.86
CA THR A 80 -1.60 6.86 -34.03
C THR A 80 -2.49 7.89 -34.71
N ARG A 81 -1.90 8.95 -35.28
CA ARG A 81 -2.62 9.97 -36.05
C ARG A 81 -3.32 9.37 -37.27
N ALA A 82 -2.64 8.51 -38.03
CA ALA A 82 -3.22 7.89 -39.23
C ALA A 82 -4.42 6.99 -38.89
N VAL A 83 -4.31 6.15 -37.84
CA VAL A 83 -5.40 5.26 -37.42
C VAL A 83 -6.55 6.02 -36.78
N ALA A 84 -6.28 7.06 -35.99
CA ALA A 84 -7.32 7.93 -35.45
C ALA A 84 -8.09 8.69 -36.54
N ALA A 85 -7.39 9.17 -37.58
CA ALA A 85 -8.03 9.78 -38.75
C ALA A 85 -8.88 8.77 -39.52
N ALA A 86 -8.39 7.55 -39.72
CA ALA A 86 -9.16 6.47 -40.36
C ALA A 86 -10.42 6.10 -39.57
N LEU A 87 -10.35 6.10 -38.23
CA LEU A 87 -11.51 5.90 -37.35
C LEU A 87 -12.54 7.00 -37.49
N LEU A 88 -12.13 8.26 -37.48
CA LEU A 88 -13.04 9.40 -37.66
C LEU A 88 -13.70 9.40 -39.04
N VAL A 89 -12.96 9.04 -40.09
CA VAL A 89 -13.50 8.86 -41.45
C VAL A 89 -14.51 7.70 -41.49
N GLY A 90 -14.18 6.55 -40.89
CA GLY A 90 -15.08 5.39 -40.82
C GLY A 90 -16.39 5.70 -40.09
N VAL A 91 -16.33 6.44 -38.99
CA VAL A 91 -17.50 6.95 -38.26
C VAL A 91 -18.32 7.91 -39.14
N GLY A 92 -17.67 8.85 -39.83
CA GLY A 92 -18.34 9.79 -40.72
C GLY A 92 -19.05 9.10 -41.88
N VAL A 93 -18.43 8.07 -42.47
CA VAL A 93 -19.03 7.24 -43.54
C VAL A 93 -20.24 6.45 -43.00
N CYS A 94 -20.12 5.83 -41.82
CA CYS A 94 -21.22 5.10 -41.19
C CYS A 94 -22.42 6.01 -40.87
N LEU A 95 -22.17 7.26 -40.47
CA LEU A 95 -23.21 8.25 -40.20
C LEU A 95 -23.89 8.75 -41.49
N ALA A 96 -23.15 8.87 -42.59
CA ALA A 96 -23.66 9.38 -43.86
C ALA A 96 -24.39 8.33 -44.72
N TRP A 97 -24.07 7.04 -44.58
CA TRP A 97 -24.57 5.96 -45.46
C TRP A 97 -25.40 4.90 -44.73
N SER A 98 -26.00 5.23 -43.59
CA SER A 98 -26.63 4.30 -42.63
C SER A 98 -27.87 3.51 -43.12
N GLY A 99 -28.20 3.55 -44.41
CA GLY A 99 -29.32 2.82 -45.01
C GLY A 99 -29.03 2.18 -46.38
N ALA A 100 -27.83 2.36 -46.94
CA ALA A 100 -27.50 1.93 -48.31
C ALA A 100 -26.58 0.70 -48.37
N PHE A 101 -25.92 0.35 -47.26
CA PHE A 101 -25.05 -0.81 -47.20
C PHE A 101 -25.37 -1.64 -45.95
N PRO A 102 -25.37 -2.98 -46.04
CA PRO A 102 -25.05 -3.81 -44.90
C PRO A 102 -23.55 -3.63 -44.61
N LEU A 103 -23.13 -2.42 -44.19
CA LEU A 103 -21.94 -2.20 -43.37
C LEU A 103 -22.28 -2.73 -41.97
N GLY A 104 -22.73 -3.99 -41.98
CA GLY A 104 -23.33 -4.67 -40.87
C GLY A 104 -22.23 -5.08 -39.92
N SER A 105 -22.64 -5.17 -38.67
CA SER A 105 -22.04 -6.01 -37.65
C SER A 105 -21.14 -7.08 -38.24
N ALA A 106 -19.94 -7.21 -37.72
CA ALA A 106 -19.10 -8.34 -38.02
C ALA A 106 -19.92 -9.63 -37.76
N SER A 107 -20.47 -10.24 -38.82
CA SER A 107 -21.31 -11.43 -38.79
C SER A 107 -20.48 -12.61 -39.26
N ALA A 108 -20.63 -13.76 -38.63
CA ALA A 108 -19.85 -14.98 -38.92
C ALA A 108 -20.16 -15.62 -40.30
N ASP A 109 -20.79 -14.87 -41.22
CA ASP A 109 -21.08 -15.32 -42.57
C ASP A 109 -19.78 -15.35 -43.41
N PRO A 110 -19.40 -16.51 -43.99
CA PRO A 110 -18.20 -16.66 -44.82
C PRO A 110 -18.11 -15.65 -45.98
N SER A 111 -19.25 -15.15 -46.45
CA SER A 111 -19.33 -14.15 -47.52
C SER A 111 -18.82 -12.77 -47.11
N HIS A 112 -18.66 -12.48 -45.81
CA HIS A 112 -18.31 -11.16 -45.28
C HIS A 112 -16.92 -11.10 -44.62
N TRP A 113 -15.92 -11.82 -45.15
CA TRP A 113 -14.55 -11.88 -44.58
C TRP A 113 -13.89 -10.52 -44.35
N TRP A 114 -14.24 -9.50 -45.14
CA TRP A 114 -13.73 -8.12 -44.99
C TRP A 114 -14.11 -7.48 -43.65
N SER A 115 -15.17 -7.98 -42.99
CA SER A 115 -15.60 -7.49 -41.68
C SER A 115 -14.58 -7.75 -40.56
N LEU A 116 -13.65 -8.70 -40.74
CA LEU A 116 -12.50 -8.89 -39.84
C LEU A 116 -11.62 -7.64 -39.73
N VAL A 117 -11.55 -6.84 -40.79
CA VAL A 117 -10.71 -5.65 -40.88
C VAL A 117 -11.52 -4.37 -40.66
N THR A 118 -12.79 -4.35 -41.09
CA THR A 118 -13.64 -3.15 -41.00
C THR A 118 -14.38 -3.02 -39.67
N ALA A 119 -14.63 -4.10 -38.92
CA ALA A 119 -15.38 -4.07 -37.65
C ALA A 119 -14.85 -3.07 -36.59
N PRO A 120 -13.53 -2.88 -36.41
CA PRO A 120 -13.01 -1.89 -35.47
C PRO A 120 -13.37 -0.43 -35.83
N PHE A 121 -13.77 -0.17 -37.07
CA PHE A 121 -14.07 1.15 -37.62
C PHE A 121 -15.56 1.46 -37.72
N VAL A 122 -16.44 0.50 -37.39
CA VAL A 122 -17.90 0.64 -37.47
C VAL A 122 -18.49 0.82 -36.08
N PHE A 123 -19.40 1.79 -35.91
CA PHE A 123 -20.02 2.12 -34.62
C PHE A 123 -21.55 2.24 -34.71
N PRO A 124 -22.30 1.78 -33.69
CA PRO A 124 -23.73 1.99 -33.61
C PRO A 124 -24.10 3.48 -33.45
N ARG A 125 -25.23 3.89 -34.05
CA ARG A 125 -25.72 5.29 -34.04
C ARG A 125 -26.00 5.81 -32.62
N THR A 126 -26.33 4.92 -31.68
CA THR A 126 -26.67 5.20 -30.28
C THR A 126 -25.45 5.43 -29.37
N SER A 127 -24.22 5.42 -29.89
CA SER A 127 -22.99 5.43 -29.06
C SER A 127 -21.96 6.50 -29.46
N MET A 128 -22.40 7.66 -29.95
CA MET A 128 -21.51 8.74 -30.43
C MET A 128 -20.55 9.27 -29.36
N GLU A 129 -20.98 9.35 -28.10
CA GLU A 129 -20.14 9.76 -26.97
C GLU A 129 -18.98 8.77 -26.74
N THR A 130 -19.26 7.47 -26.90
CA THR A 130 -18.28 6.39 -26.76
C THR A 130 -17.21 6.44 -27.86
N VAL A 131 -17.58 6.85 -29.08
CA VAL A 131 -16.63 7.02 -30.20
C VAL A 131 -15.59 8.08 -29.87
N LEU A 132 -16.02 9.24 -29.35
CA LEU A 132 -15.13 10.34 -29.02
C LEU A 132 -14.14 9.93 -27.91
N LEU A 133 -14.63 9.23 -26.89
CA LEU A 133 -13.81 8.65 -25.82
C LEU A 133 -12.80 7.64 -26.34
N ILE A 134 -13.18 6.77 -27.28
CA ILE A 134 -12.31 5.77 -27.90
C ILE A 134 -11.22 6.44 -28.74
N VAL A 135 -11.56 7.44 -29.55
CA VAL A 135 -10.59 8.18 -30.36
C VAL A 135 -9.62 8.96 -29.46
N LEU A 136 -10.12 9.60 -28.41
CA LEU A 136 -9.29 10.29 -27.42
C LEU A 136 -8.34 9.31 -26.71
N ALA A 137 -8.86 8.17 -26.26
CA ALA A 137 -8.07 7.12 -25.63
C ALA A 137 -7.00 6.59 -26.58
N LEU A 138 -7.30 6.42 -27.88
CA LEU A 138 -6.33 6.02 -28.88
C LEU A 138 -5.24 7.09 -29.09
N ILE A 139 -5.59 8.38 -29.16
CA ILE A 139 -4.60 9.47 -29.33
C ILE A 139 -3.65 9.54 -28.13
N VAL A 140 -4.18 9.41 -26.91
CA VAL A 140 -3.39 9.51 -25.68
C VAL A 140 -2.61 8.22 -25.43
N LEU A 141 -3.30 7.09 -25.26
CA LEU A 141 -2.69 5.81 -24.88
C LEU A 141 -1.97 5.17 -26.06
N GLY A 142 -2.56 5.22 -27.26
CA GLY A 142 -1.91 4.76 -28.49
C GLY A 142 -0.68 5.60 -28.82
N GLY A 143 -0.73 6.93 -28.64
CA GLY A 143 0.43 7.80 -28.82
C GLY A 143 1.58 7.49 -27.85
N MET A 144 1.27 7.31 -26.56
CA MET A 144 2.26 6.85 -25.57
C MET A 144 2.86 5.48 -25.95
N ALA A 145 2.03 4.56 -26.45
CA ALA A 145 2.47 3.25 -26.91
C ALA A 145 3.40 3.35 -28.12
N GLU A 146 3.08 4.22 -29.07
CA GLU A 146 3.89 4.44 -30.28
C GLU A 146 5.29 4.96 -29.92
N HIS A 147 5.40 5.88 -28.95
CA HIS A 147 6.69 6.35 -28.45
C HIS A 147 7.53 5.26 -27.77
N ARG A 148 6.89 4.35 -27.03
CA ARG A 148 7.58 3.25 -26.33
C ARG A 148 8.04 2.13 -27.28
N VAL A 149 7.24 1.82 -28.30
CA VAL A 149 7.35 0.60 -29.09
C VAL A 149 7.86 0.86 -30.52
N GLY A 150 7.60 2.06 -31.06
CA GLY A 150 7.89 2.47 -32.43
C GLY A 150 6.73 2.20 -33.40
N SER A 151 6.55 3.07 -34.40
CA SER A 151 5.37 3.12 -35.27
C SER A 151 5.08 1.82 -36.04
N ARG A 152 6.10 1.12 -36.54
CA ARG A 152 5.92 -0.13 -37.31
C ARG A 152 5.32 -1.26 -36.47
N ARG A 153 5.81 -1.40 -35.23
CA ARG A 153 5.36 -2.44 -34.29
C ARG A 153 3.99 -2.08 -33.69
N TRP A 154 3.76 -0.79 -33.47
CA TRP A 154 2.46 -0.27 -33.07
C TRP A 154 1.38 -0.58 -34.12
N LEU A 155 1.66 -0.32 -35.41
CA LEU A 155 0.72 -0.62 -36.51
C LEU A 155 0.40 -2.12 -36.61
N ALA A 156 1.41 -2.98 -36.47
CA ALA A 156 1.20 -4.42 -36.45
C ALA A 156 0.25 -4.84 -35.32
N ALA A 157 0.42 -4.29 -34.11
CA ALA A 157 -0.47 -4.58 -32.99
C ALA A 157 -1.89 -3.99 -33.19
N ALA A 158 -1.99 -2.77 -33.73
CA ALA A 158 -3.27 -2.10 -33.97
C ALA A 158 -4.16 -2.81 -35.02
N LEU A 159 -3.57 -3.51 -35.98
CA LEU A 159 -4.30 -4.15 -37.08
C LEU A 159 -4.44 -5.66 -36.90
N VAL A 160 -3.35 -6.35 -36.52
CA VAL A 160 -3.33 -7.82 -36.45
C VAL A 160 -4.06 -8.34 -35.21
N ALA A 161 -3.88 -7.70 -34.05
CA ALA A 161 -4.51 -8.15 -32.81
C ALA A 161 -6.06 -8.13 -32.86
N PRO A 162 -6.74 -7.05 -33.30
CA PRO A 162 -8.20 -7.05 -33.38
C PRO A 162 -8.72 -8.02 -34.46
N ALA A 163 -8.09 -8.08 -35.64
CA ALA A 163 -8.53 -8.99 -36.71
C ALA A 163 -8.45 -10.47 -36.29
N ALA A 164 -7.33 -10.87 -35.67
CA ALA A 164 -7.16 -12.21 -35.13
C ALA A 164 -8.17 -12.51 -34.00
N ALA A 165 -8.48 -11.51 -33.18
CA ALA A 165 -9.43 -11.67 -32.08
C ALA A 165 -10.88 -11.87 -32.54
N VAL A 166 -11.32 -11.14 -33.57
CA VAL A 166 -12.64 -11.32 -34.18
C VAL A 166 -12.75 -12.71 -34.81
N ALA A 167 -11.73 -13.12 -35.59
CA ALA A 167 -11.69 -14.44 -36.22
C ALA A 167 -11.80 -15.58 -35.18
N THR A 168 -11.03 -15.49 -34.09
CA THR A 168 -11.06 -16.49 -33.00
C THR A 168 -12.38 -16.49 -32.25
N THR A 169 -13.02 -15.33 -32.08
CA THR A 169 -14.34 -15.23 -31.44
C THR A 169 -15.40 -15.98 -32.25
N TRP A 170 -15.40 -15.84 -33.57
CA TRP A 170 -16.33 -16.59 -34.43
C TRP A 170 -16.02 -18.07 -34.50
N LEU A 171 -14.74 -18.44 -34.56
CA LEU A 171 -14.33 -19.85 -34.57
C LEU A 171 -14.81 -20.58 -33.30
N LEU A 172 -14.80 -19.90 -32.15
CA LEU A 172 -15.17 -20.48 -30.86
C LEU A 172 -16.66 -20.36 -30.52
N ALA A 173 -17.44 -19.52 -31.21
CA ALA A 173 -18.85 -19.34 -30.89
C ALA A 173 -19.72 -20.61 -31.10
N PRO A 174 -19.64 -21.36 -32.22
CA PRO A 174 -20.40 -22.59 -32.41
C PRO A 174 -20.15 -23.68 -31.36
N PRO A 175 -18.89 -24.03 -31.00
CA PRO A 175 -18.65 -25.04 -29.97
C PRO A 175 -19.11 -24.58 -28.58
N ILE A 176 -19.06 -23.27 -28.29
CA ILE A 176 -19.62 -22.73 -27.04
C ILE A 176 -21.14 -22.91 -27.02
N GLN A 177 -21.83 -22.64 -28.12
CA GLN A 177 -23.29 -22.82 -28.21
C GLN A 177 -23.72 -24.28 -28.07
N SER A 178 -22.89 -25.23 -28.51
CA SER A 178 -23.16 -26.66 -28.27
C SER A 178 -23.03 -27.06 -26.80
N PHE A 179 -22.11 -26.44 -26.04
CA PHE A 179 -21.85 -26.78 -24.64
C PHE A 179 -22.67 -25.97 -23.63
N LEU A 180 -22.97 -24.70 -23.94
CA LEU A 180 -23.69 -23.75 -23.09
C LEU A 180 -24.74 -23.03 -23.94
N PRO A 181 -25.92 -23.64 -24.19
CA PRO A 181 -26.88 -23.15 -25.18
C PRO A 181 -27.36 -21.73 -24.94
N GLU A 182 -27.59 -21.33 -23.69
CA GLU A 182 -28.06 -19.99 -23.34
C GLU A 182 -27.00 -18.90 -23.52
N TRP A 183 -25.78 -19.17 -23.04
CA TRP A 183 -24.66 -18.25 -23.26
C TRP A 183 -24.30 -18.18 -24.74
N GLY A 184 -24.26 -19.32 -25.44
CA GLY A 184 -24.05 -19.40 -26.88
C GLY A 184 -25.09 -18.65 -27.69
N ALA A 185 -26.37 -18.73 -27.33
CA ALA A 185 -27.43 -17.94 -27.96
C ALA A 185 -27.31 -16.44 -27.69
N SER A 186 -26.60 -16.03 -26.63
CA SER A 186 -26.23 -14.63 -26.38
C SER A 186 -25.05 -14.17 -27.22
N LEU A 187 -24.12 -15.09 -27.56
CA LEU A 187 -23.01 -14.85 -28.46
C LEU A 187 -23.50 -14.77 -29.91
N ASP A 188 -24.33 -15.71 -30.36
CA ASP A 188 -24.85 -15.83 -31.74
C ASP A 188 -25.66 -14.60 -32.20
N ARG A 189 -26.30 -13.91 -31.26
CA ARG A 189 -27.06 -12.66 -31.52
C ARG A 189 -26.23 -11.39 -31.36
N GLY A 190 -24.97 -11.50 -30.92
CA GLY A 190 -24.09 -10.39 -30.63
C GLY A 190 -23.30 -9.95 -31.86
N SER A 191 -23.12 -8.65 -32.02
CA SER A 191 -22.32 -8.07 -33.10
C SER A 191 -21.10 -7.35 -32.52
N ILE A 192 -19.93 -7.53 -33.16
CA ILE A 192 -18.68 -6.90 -32.73
C ILE A 192 -18.54 -5.55 -33.45
N TRP A 193 -18.39 -4.47 -32.68
CA TRP A 193 -18.28 -3.11 -33.19
C TRP A 193 -17.20 -2.32 -32.47
N GLY A 194 -16.64 -1.33 -33.17
CA GLY A 194 -15.82 -0.28 -32.60
C GLY A 194 -14.39 -0.70 -32.23
N ALA A 195 -13.55 0.29 -31.92
CA ALA A 195 -12.11 0.09 -31.74
C ALA A 195 -11.71 -0.48 -30.36
N GLY A 196 -12.64 -1.05 -29.60
CA GLY A 196 -12.39 -1.66 -28.29
C GLY A 196 -11.29 -2.72 -28.33
N PRO A 197 -11.41 -3.76 -29.18
CA PRO A 197 -10.36 -4.77 -29.38
C PRO A 197 -9.02 -4.18 -29.82
N MET A 198 -9.02 -3.11 -30.62
CA MET A 198 -7.80 -2.44 -31.08
C MET A 198 -7.04 -1.79 -29.92
N ILE A 199 -7.73 -1.00 -29.08
CA ILE A 199 -7.11 -0.35 -27.89
C ILE A 199 -6.55 -1.41 -26.94
N VAL A 200 -7.30 -2.49 -26.71
CA VAL A 200 -6.89 -3.58 -25.84
C VAL A 200 -5.66 -4.33 -26.41
N GLY A 201 -5.62 -4.57 -27.72
CA GLY A 201 -4.47 -5.16 -28.39
C GLY A 201 -3.20 -4.31 -28.28
N LEU A 202 -3.34 -2.97 -28.31
CA LEU A 202 -2.24 -2.03 -28.13
C LEU A 202 -1.64 -2.02 -26.71
N ALA A 203 -2.41 -2.45 -25.71
CA ALA A 203 -1.89 -2.57 -24.34
C ALA A 203 -0.75 -3.60 -24.25
N GLY A 204 -0.79 -4.65 -25.08
CA GLY A 204 0.18 -5.75 -25.03
C GLY A 204 1.63 -5.30 -25.24
N PRO A 205 1.98 -4.64 -26.37
CA PRO A 205 3.33 -4.12 -26.60
C PRO A 205 3.81 -3.11 -25.54
N VAL A 206 2.90 -2.28 -24.99
CA VAL A 206 3.23 -1.37 -23.89
C VAL A 206 3.62 -2.15 -22.64
N ILE A 207 2.85 -3.16 -22.28
CA ILE A 207 3.12 -4.03 -21.13
C ILE A 207 4.47 -4.73 -21.29
N GLU A 208 4.80 -5.21 -22.49
CA GLU A 208 6.08 -5.86 -22.76
C GLU A 208 7.28 -4.89 -22.66
N SER A 209 7.06 -3.60 -22.89
CA SER A 209 8.07 -2.55 -22.68
C SER A 209 8.38 -2.28 -21.20
N LEU A 210 7.50 -2.68 -20.27
CA LEU A 210 7.69 -2.45 -18.83
C LEU A 210 8.80 -3.35 -18.25
N GLY A 211 9.41 -2.92 -17.14
CA GLY A 211 10.34 -3.74 -16.35
C GLY A 211 9.70 -5.01 -15.79
N ARG A 212 10.51 -6.02 -15.42
CA ARG A 212 10.06 -7.37 -15.03
C ARG A 212 8.95 -7.36 -13.98
N ALA A 213 9.13 -6.60 -12.90
CA ALA A 213 8.19 -6.52 -11.78
C ALA A 213 6.80 -6.00 -12.18
N TRP A 214 6.74 -5.01 -13.08
CA TRP A 214 5.49 -4.42 -13.55
C TRP A 214 4.86 -5.20 -14.71
N ARG A 215 5.68 -5.84 -15.55
CA ARG A 215 5.23 -6.59 -16.73
C ARG A 215 4.29 -7.72 -16.35
N TRP A 216 4.66 -8.58 -15.40
CA TRP A 216 3.80 -9.70 -15.02
C TRP A 216 2.52 -9.23 -14.31
N ARG A 217 2.60 -8.17 -13.50
CA ARG A 217 1.43 -7.54 -12.84
C ARG A 217 0.46 -6.99 -13.88
N ALA A 218 0.96 -6.25 -14.86
CA ALA A 218 0.15 -5.65 -15.90
C ALA A 218 -0.43 -6.71 -16.86
N ARG A 219 0.32 -7.78 -17.19
CA ARG A 219 -0.21 -8.94 -17.94
C ARG A 219 -1.37 -9.58 -17.19
N PHE A 220 -1.17 -9.90 -15.92
CA PHE A 220 -2.20 -10.54 -15.11
C PHE A 220 -3.42 -9.63 -15.00
N LEU A 221 -3.23 -8.33 -14.72
CA LEU A 221 -4.34 -7.40 -14.57
C LEU A 221 -5.11 -7.22 -15.89
N LEU A 222 -4.42 -7.08 -17.02
CA LEU A 222 -5.06 -7.00 -18.34
C LEU A 222 -5.86 -8.26 -18.63
N ILE A 223 -5.24 -9.44 -18.58
CA ILE A 223 -5.91 -10.71 -18.87
C ILE A 223 -7.03 -10.95 -17.87
N GLY A 224 -6.80 -10.71 -16.58
CA GLY A 224 -7.76 -10.92 -15.50
C GLY A 224 -9.00 -10.04 -15.66
N VAL A 225 -8.85 -8.74 -15.92
CA VAL A 225 -9.97 -7.82 -16.16
C VAL A 225 -10.72 -8.21 -17.43
N LEU A 226 -10.02 -8.54 -18.51
CA LEU A 226 -10.67 -8.92 -19.76
C LEU A 226 -11.41 -10.25 -19.63
N ALA A 227 -10.80 -11.26 -19.00
CA ALA A 227 -11.41 -12.57 -18.78
C ALA A 227 -12.62 -12.45 -17.86
N LEU A 228 -12.52 -11.64 -16.81
CA LEU A 228 -13.65 -11.32 -15.93
C LEU A 228 -14.76 -10.59 -16.68
N SER A 229 -14.43 -9.58 -17.50
CA SER A 229 -15.42 -8.87 -18.30
C SER A 229 -16.14 -9.79 -19.29
N ALA A 230 -15.39 -10.67 -19.97
CA ALA A 230 -15.95 -11.63 -20.91
C ALA A 230 -16.80 -12.68 -20.21
N GLY A 231 -16.34 -13.19 -19.06
CA GLY A 231 -17.07 -14.19 -18.29
C GLY A 231 -18.31 -13.65 -17.58
N VAL A 232 -18.32 -12.37 -17.17
CA VAL A 232 -19.45 -11.75 -16.46
C VAL A 232 -20.47 -11.16 -17.43
N ILE A 233 -20.03 -10.34 -18.40
CA ILE A 233 -20.93 -9.69 -19.37
C ILE A 233 -21.41 -10.71 -20.42
N GLY A 234 -20.52 -11.60 -20.88
CA GLY A 234 -20.89 -12.70 -21.78
C GLY A 234 -21.11 -12.31 -23.24
N SER A 235 -20.81 -11.07 -23.65
CA SER A 235 -21.05 -10.59 -25.01
C SER A 235 -19.92 -10.95 -25.99
N MET A 236 -20.22 -11.04 -27.29
CA MET A 236 -19.22 -11.26 -28.34
C MET A 236 -18.11 -10.19 -28.32
N ASP A 237 -18.45 -8.92 -28.12
CA ASP A 237 -17.45 -7.84 -28.05
C ASP A 237 -16.47 -8.01 -26.87
N THR A 238 -16.97 -8.35 -25.68
CA THR A 238 -16.12 -8.61 -24.51
C THR A 238 -15.20 -9.82 -24.71
N PHE A 239 -15.66 -10.84 -25.44
CA PHE A 239 -14.85 -12.01 -25.79
C PHE A 239 -13.77 -11.67 -26.84
N ALA A 240 -14.11 -10.85 -27.84
CA ALA A 240 -13.15 -10.33 -28.81
C ALA A 240 -12.08 -9.46 -28.13
N ARG A 241 -12.44 -8.63 -27.15
CA ARG A 241 -11.45 -7.85 -26.38
C ARG A 241 -10.48 -8.74 -25.61
N LEU A 242 -10.94 -9.83 -25.00
CA LEU A 242 -10.08 -10.81 -24.33
C LEU A 242 -9.03 -11.37 -25.29
N TRP A 243 -9.45 -11.88 -26.44
CA TRP A 243 -8.53 -12.40 -27.44
C TRP A 243 -7.60 -11.33 -28.00
N ALA A 244 -8.07 -10.11 -28.20
CA ALA A 244 -7.24 -9.01 -28.66
C ALA A 244 -6.12 -8.68 -27.66
N GLY A 245 -6.41 -8.74 -26.36
CA GLY A 245 -5.40 -8.60 -25.31
C GLY A 245 -4.35 -9.72 -25.34
N VAL A 246 -4.79 -10.97 -25.55
CA VAL A 246 -3.89 -12.12 -25.70
C VAL A 246 -2.98 -11.96 -26.92
N TYR A 247 -3.54 -11.68 -28.10
CA TYR A 247 -2.76 -11.47 -29.32
C TYR A 247 -1.84 -10.25 -29.21
N GLY A 248 -2.30 -9.16 -28.59
CA GLY A 248 -1.48 -7.99 -28.30
C GLY A 248 -0.24 -8.33 -27.47
N LEU A 249 -0.39 -9.16 -26.43
CA LEU A 249 0.72 -9.64 -25.62
C LEU A 249 1.68 -10.55 -26.41
N VAL A 250 1.16 -11.41 -27.28
CA VAL A 250 1.97 -12.26 -28.17
C VAL A 250 2.81 -11.41 -29.13
N ILE A 251 2.18 -10.42 -29.79
CA ILE A 251 2.85 -9.48 -30.69
C ILE A 251 3.93 -8.69 -29.95
N GLY A 252 3.60 -8.16 -28.76
CA GLY A 252 4.58 -7.48 -27.91
C GLY A 252 5.76 -8.39 -27.54
N ARG A 253 5.48 -9.65 -27.19
CA ARG A 253 6.52 -10.62 -26.79
C ARG A 253 7.46 -10.93 -27.95
N ILE A 254 6.94 -11.04 -29.18
CA ILE A 254 7.74 -11.22 -30.39
C ILE A 254 8.59 -9.97 -30.65
N ALA A 255 8.01 -8.78 -30.50
CA ALA A 255 8.68 -7.50 -30.74
C ALA A 255 9.85 -7.20 -29.79
N TYR A 256 9.81 -7.71 -28.54
CA TYR A 256 10.82 -7.45 -27.50
C TYR A 256 11.73 -8.65 -27.17
N ARG A 257 11.78 -9.68 -28.04
CA ARG A 257 12.58 -10.90 -27.84
C ARG A 257 14.09 -10.67 -27.60
N GLY A 258 14.67 -9.59 -28.11
CA GLY A 258 16.12 -9.33 -28.10
C GLY A 258 16.69 -8.50 -26.93
N ARG A 259 15.86 -7.82 -26.13
CA ARG A 259 16.29 -7.08 -24.91
C ARG A 259 16.21 -7.95 -23.65
N ARG A 260 16.37 -9.27 -23.81
CA ARG A 260 15.90 -10.28 -22.85
C ARG A 260 17.02 -10.95 -22.07
N GLN A 261 18.19 -10.33 -22.05
CA GLN A 261 19.30 -10.78 -21.22
C GLN A 261 19.12 -10.18 -19.83
N GLU A 262 19.32 -11.04 -18.84
CA GLU A 262 19.50 -10.76 -17.40
C GLU A 262 18.29 -10.91 -16.46
N ASP A 263 18.65 -11.55 -15.34
CA ASP A 263 17.98 -11.77 -14.07
C ASP A 263 16.90 -12.85 -13.98
N ALA A 264 17.34 -14.09 -14.14
CA ALA A 264 16.67 -15.24 -13.54
C ALA A 264 17.17 -15.43 -12.09
N SER A 265 16.58 -14.71 -11.13
CA SER A 265 16.77 -15.01 -9.70
C SER A 265 15.45 -15.02 -8.90
N THR A 266 15.28 -16.13 -8.18
CA THR A 266 14.74 -16.36 -6.82
C THR A 266 13.45 -15.66 -6.34
N HIS A 267 12.39 -15.53 -7.16
CA HIS A 267 11.08 -15.04 -6.67
C HIS A 267 9.85 -15.85 -7.11
N ASP A 268 10.01 -17.10 -7.55
CA ASP A 268 8.90 -17.92 -8.08
C ASP A 268 7.76 -18.11 -7.07
N ILE A 269 8.06 -18.34 -5.79
CA ILE A 269 7.04 -18.56 -4.76
C ILE A 269 6.24 -17.28 -4.49
N VAL A 270 6.90 -16.12 -4.48
CA VAL A 270 6.27 -14.81 -4.23
C VAL A 270 5.35 -14.42 -5.38
N ILE A 271 5.79 -14.65 -6.62
CA ILE A 271 4.98 -14.42 -7.80
C ILE A 271 3.79 -15.38 -7.79
N HIS A 272 4.02 -16.66 -7.48
CA HIS A 272 2.96 -17.67 -7.45
C HIS A 272 1.85 -17.34 -6.43
N ARG A 273 2.21 -16.96 -5.18
CA ARG A 273 1.20 -16.55 -4.19
C ARG A 273 0.44 -15.28 -4.60
N GLN A 274 1.09 -14.35 -5.31
CA GLN A 274 0.46 -13.12 -5.79
C GLN A 274 -0.51 -13.40 -6.94
N ILE A 275 -0.13 -14.30 -7.87
CA ILE A 275 -1.01 -14.78 -8.94
C ILE A 275 -2.26 -15.43 -8.33
N VAL A 276 -2.11 -16.37 -7.39
CA VAL A 276 -3.26 -17.05 -6.76
C VAL A 276 -4.14 -16.06 -6.01
N SER A 277 -3.54 -15.15 -5.23
CA SER A 277 -4.28 -14.10 -4.53
C SER A 277 -5.06 -13.21 -5.50
N LEU A 278 -4.46 -12.81 -6.62
CA LEU A 278 -5.10 -11.95 -7.60
C LEU A 278 -6.20 -12.69 -8.39
N THR A 279 -6.02 -13.98 -8.68
CA THR A 279 -7.09 -14.85 -9.22
C THR A 279 -8.29 -14.87 -8.28
N VAL A 280 -8.05 -15.04 -6.98
CA VAL A 280 -9.10 -15.00 -5.95
C VAL A 280 -9.74 -13.61 -5.86
N VAL A 281 -8.99 -12.52 -6.00
CA VAL A 281 -9.58 -11.17 -6.04
C VAL A 281 -10.47 -11.00 -7.27
N CYS A 282 -10.00 -11.40 -8.46
CA CYS A 282 -10.82 -11.37 -9.67
C CYS A 282 -12.11 -12.18 -9.48
N TRP A 283 -12.01 -13.41 -8.97
CA TRP A 283 -13.17 -14.23 -8.62
C TRP A 283 -14.18 -13.48 -7.74
N THR A 284 -13.66 -12.84 -6.70
CA THR A 284 -14.46 -12.15 -5.69
C THR A 284 -15.13 -10.90 -6.28
N VAL A 285 -14.44 -10.17 -7.15
CA VAL A 285 -15.01 -9.04 -7.89
C VAL A 285 -16.11 -9.49 -8.85
N ALA A 286 -15.92 -10.63 -9.54
CA ALA A 286 -16.95 -11.20 -10.40
C ALA A 286 -18.20 -11.52 -9.58
N ALA A 287 -18.05 -12.26 -8.48
CA ALA A 287 -19.14 -12.58 -7.55
C ALA A 287 -19.81 -11.34 -6.94
N ALA A 288 -19.07 -10.26 -6.67
CA ALA A 288 -19.66 -9.01 -6.21
C ALA A 288 -20.52 -8.34 -7.29
N LEU A 289 -20.05 -8.31 -8.55
CA LEU A 289 -20.77 -7.70 -9.66
C LEU A 289 -22.08 -8.43 -9.98
N THR A 290 -22.13 -9.75 -9.80
CA THR A 290 -23.35 -10.53 -10.02
C THR A 290 -24.46 -10.23 -9.01
N ILE A 291 -24.13 -9.68 -7.83
CA ILE A 291 -25.12 -9.23 -6.83
C ILE A 291 -25.83 -7.96 -7.30
N PHE A 292 -25.11 -7.04 -7.96
CA PHE A 292 -25.64 -5.72 -8.33
C PHE A 292 -26.27 -5.66 -9.72
N SER A 293 -25.96 -6.58 -10.63
CA SER A 293 -26.39 -6.49 -12.02
C SER A 293 -27.20 -7.70 -12.45
N THR A 294 -28.47 -7.45 -12.78
CA THR A 294 -29.41 -8.46 -13.30
C THR A 294 -29.25 -8.70 -14.80
N THR A 295 -28.52 -7.84 -15.51
CA THR A 295 -28.39 -7.86 -16.98
C THR A 295 -27.23 -8.71 -17.50
N LEU A 296 -26.44 -9.29 -16.60
CA LEU A 296 -25.27 -10.11 -16.94
C LEU A 296 -25.70 -11.45 -17.54
N ARG A 297 -25.03 -11.90 -18.60
CA ARG A 297 -25.39 -13.12 -19.36
C ARG A 297 -24.22 -14.09 -19.58
N GLY A 298 -23.04 -13.76 -19.05
CA GLY A 298 -21.87 -14.64 -19.19
C GLY A 298 -21.86 -15.80 -18.20
N PRO A 299 -21.00 -16.81 -18.40
CA PRO A 299 -20.94 -18.00 -17.56
C PRO A 299 -20.59 -17.70 -16.08
N LEU A 300 -19.82 -16.64 -15.81
CA LEU A 300 -19.56 -16.20 -14.43
C LEU A 300 -20.75 -15.46 -13.82
N ALA A 301 -21.70 -14.99 -14.63
CA ALA A 301 -22.90 -14.33 -14.13
C ALA A 301 -23.79 -15.29 -13.32
N GLU A 302 -23.70 -16.59 -13.60
CA GLU A 302 -24.42 -17.64 -12.88
C GLU A 302 -23.94 -17.81 -11.43
N MET A 303 -22.77 -17.26 -11.08
CA MET A 303 -22.32 -17.20 -9.68
C MET A 303 -23.33 -16.52 -8.75
N ARG A 304 -24.24 -15.68 -9.28
CA ARG A 304 -25.31 -15.06 -8.49
C ARG A 304 -26.09 -16.09 -7.67
N TRP A 305 -26.31 -17.30 -8.20
CA TRP A 305 -27.05 -18.36 -7.51
C TRP A 305 -26.28 -18.97 -6.33
N SER A 306 -24.95 -18.76 -6.27
CA SER A 306 -24.11 -19.15 -5.13
C SER A 306 -24.13 -18.13 -3.99
N VAL A 307 -24.40 -16.87 -4.30
CA VAL A 307 -24.13 -15.70 -3.43
C VAL A 307 -25.39 -14.86 -3.16
N ALA A 308 -26.50 -15.11 -3.85
CA ALA A 308 -27.77 -14.44 -3.62
C ALA A 308 -28.93 -15.46 -3.65
N PRO A 309 -29.97 -15.26 -2.83
CA PRO A 309 -31.13 -16.15 -2.78
C PRO A 309 -32.06 -15.93 -3.97
N GLY A 310 -32.87 -16.92 -4.34
CA GLY A 310 -33.74 -16.84 -5.53
C GLY A 310 -34.75 -15.68 -5.54
N TRP A 311 -35.29 -15.28 -4.38
CA TRP A 311 -36.23 -14.15 -4.26
C TRP A 311 -35.60 -12.78 -4.54
N TRP A 312 -34.27 -12.70 -4.52
CA TRP A 312 -33.53 -11.53 -4.98
C TRP A 312 -33.86 -11.17 -6.44
N MET A 313 -34.09 -12.18 -7.29
CA MET A 313 -34.41 -11.98 -8.70
C MET A 313 -35.85 -11.49 -8.92
N LEU A 314 -36.69 -11.59 -7.91
CA LEU A 314 -38.06 -11.06 -7.90
C LEU A 314 -38.10 -9.58 -7.48
N GLY A 315 -36.94 -8.91 -7.34
CA GLY A 315 -36.86 -7.47 -7.07
C GLY A 315 -37.11 -7.07 -5.60
N ARG A 316 -37.08 -8.01 -4.66
CA ARG A 316 -37.38 -7.79 -3.23
C ARG A 316 -36.14 -7.49 -2.36
N ALA A 317 -34.99 -7.12 -2.95
CA ALA A 317 -33.75 -6.93 -2.21
C ALA A 317 -33.75 -5.64 -1.37
N SER A 318 -33.60 -5.76 -0.05
CA SER A 318 -33.34 -4.63 0.84
C SER A 318 -31.84 -4.29 0.87
N VAL A 319 -31.51 -3.08 1.34
CA VAL A 319 -30.11 -2.68 1.55
C VAL A 319 -29.41 -3.65 2.51
N GLY A 320 -30.08 -4.06 3.58
CA GLY A 320 -29.52 -4.98 4.57
C GLY A 320 -29.27 -6.38 4.01
N SER A 321 -30.21 -6.96 3.25
CA SER A 321 -29.99 -8.25 2.59
C SER A 321 -28.86 -8.19 1.56
N THR A 322 -28.67 -7.03 0.91
CA THR A 322 -27.55 -6.79 0.00
C THR A 322 -26.21 -6.82 0.70
N LEU A 323 -26.12 -6.15 1.84
CA LEU A 323 -24.91 -6.15 2.64
C LEU A 323 -24.60 -7.56 3.15
N LEU A 324 -25.59 -8.33 3.59
CA LEU A 324 -25.40 -9.73 4.01
C LEU A 324 -24.88 -10.62 2.88
N ALA A 325 -25.44 -10.50 1.67
CA ALA A 325 -24.96 -11.23 0.49
C ALA A 325 -23.49 -10.91 0.14
N LEU A 326 -23.03 -9.69 0.45
CA LEU A 326 -21.63 -9.28 0.25
C LEU A 326 -20.67 -9.80 1.32
N MET A 327 -21.13 -10.28 2.47
CA MET A 327 -20.23 -10.66 3.57
C MET A 327 -19.27 -11.82 3.21
N PRO A 328 -19.70 -12.91 2.57
CA PRO A 328 -18.78 -13.96 2.07
C PRO A 328 -17.75 -13.42 1.07
N VAL A 329 -18.16 -12.48 0.21
CA VAL A 329 -17.30 -11.81 -0.77
C VAL A 329 -16.24 -10.96 -0.06
N LEU A 330 -16.64 -10.15 0.93
CA LEU A 330 -15.71 -9.37 1.74
C LEU A 330 -14.75 -10.25 2.55
N LEU A 331 -15.23 -11.37 3.09
CA LEU A 331 -14.38 -12.35 3.77
C LEU A 331 -13.35 -12.93 2.79
N GLN A 332 -13.76 -13.26 1.56
CA GLN A 332 -12.85 -13.75 0.54
C GLN A 332 -11.78 -12.72 0.16
N LEU A 333 -12.08 -11.42 0.13
CA LEU A 333 -11.08 -10.35 -0.07
C LEU A 333 -10.07 -10.29 1.08
N VAL A 334 -10.54 -10.38 2.33
CA VAL A 334 -9.68 -10.42 3.51
C VAL A 334 -8.76 -11.65 3.46
N LEU A 335 -9.28 -12.81 3.10
CA LEU A 335 -8.49 -14.03 2.91
C LEU A 335 -7.52 -13.91 1.73
N ALA A 336 -7.91 -13.26 0.62
CA ALA A 336 -7.05 -13.02 -0.53
C ALA A 336 -5.82 -12.17 -0.15
N TYR A 337 -5.99 -11.19 0.74
CA TYR A 337 -4.87 -10.45 1.32
C TYR A 337 -3.92 -11.35 2.13
N GLY A 338 -4.48 -12.29 2.91
CA GLY A 338 -3.70 -13.30 3.61
C GLY A 338 -2.94 -14.26 2.68
N LEU A 339 -3.57 -14.68 1.57
CA LEU A 339 -2.93 -15.49 0.52
C LEU A 339 -1.75 -14.74 -0.12
N ARG A 340 -1.91 -13.45 -0.42
CA ARG A 340 -0.84 -12.58 -0.94
C ARG A 340 0.39 -12.61 -0.02
N ARG A 341 0.17 -12.67 1.29
CA ARG A 341 1.22 -12.75 2.32
C ARG A 341 1.73 -14.17 2.59
N GLY A 342 1.24 -15.20 1.90
CA GLY A 342 1.69 -16.59 2.09
C GLY A 342 1.10 -17.31 3.31
N ARG A 343 0.02 -16.78 3.92
CA ARG A 343 -0.54 -17.29 5.19
C ARG A 343 -1.28 -18.61 4.98
N ARG A 344 -0.86 -19.66 5.70
CA ARG A 344 -1.54 -20.96 5.69
C ARG A 344 -2.99 -20.88 6.20
N PHE A 345 -3.23 -20.02 7.20
CA PHE A 345 -4.58 -19.77 7.71
C PHE A 345 -5.52 -19.22 6.64
N ALA A 346 -5.02 -18.32 5.77
CA ALA A 346 -5.83 -17.75 4.68
C ALA A 346 -6.13 -18.76 3.58
N MET A 347 -5.19 -19.66 3.29
CA MET A 347 -5.41 -20.80 2.38
C MET A 347 -6.49 -21.72 2.93
N ILE A 348 -6.39 -22.15 4.19
CA ILE A 348 -7.41 -23.00 4.81
C ILE A 348 -8.76 -22.28 4.83
N GLY A 349 -8.79 -21.01 5.24
CA GLY A 349 -10.02 -20.22 5.25
C GLY A 349 -10.67 -20.08 3.88
N THR A 350 -9.86 -19.92 2.82
CA THR A 350 -10.37 -19.88 1.43
C THR A 350 -10.94 -21.23 1.02
N LEU A 351 -10.25 -22.34 1.30
CA LEU A 351 -10.76 -23.68 0.98
C LEU A 351 -12.06 -24.00 1.73
N VAL A 352 -12.15 -23.60 3.00
CA VAL A 352 -13.37 -23.77 3.81
C VAL A 352 -14.51 -22.91 3.26
N LEU A 353 -14.28 -21.62 3.01
CA LEU A 353 -15.30 -20.70 2.51
C LEU A 353 -15.85 -21.17 1.15
N GLN A 354 -14.96 -21.46 0.20
CA GLN A 354 -15.34 -21.90 -1.13
C GLN A 354 -15.97 -23.30 -1.12
N GLY A 355 -15.49 -24.20 -0.25
CA GLY A 355 -16.12 -25.50 -0.02
C GLY A 355 -17.53 -25.38 0.54
N CYS A 356 -17.76 -24.48 1.51
CA CYS A 356 -19.10 -24.19 2.02
C CYS A 356 -20.01 -23.61 0.93
N LEU A 357 -19.55 -22.64 0.14
CA LEU A 357 -20.33 -22.07 -0.96
C LEU A 357 -20.67 -23.11 -2.05
N ALA A 358 -19.70 -23.97 -2.39
CA ALA A 358 -19.92 -25.08 -3.32
C ALA A 358 -20.96 -26.06 -2.77
N LEU A 359 -20.86 -26.44 -1.50
CA LEU A 359 -21.80 -27.35 -0.85
C LEU A 359 -23.20 -26.75 -0.78
N SER A 360 -23.33 -25.50 -0.35
CA SER A 360 -24.62 -24.79 -0.30
C SER A 360 -25.27 -24.71 -1.69
N SER A 361 -24.49 -24.41 -2.73
CA SER A 361 -25.00 -24.36 -4.10
C SER A 361 -25.43 -25.74 -4.61
N ALA A 362 -24.67 -26.80 -4.29
CA ALA A 362 -24.99 -28.17 -4.69
C ALA A 362 -26.24 -28.71 -4.00
N VAL A 363 -26.39 -28.45 -2.69
CA VAL A 363 -27.58 -28.84 -1.93
C VAL A 363 -28.80 -28.05 -2.40
N GLY A 364 -28.67 -26.75 -2.65
CA GLY A 364 -29.74 -25.94 -3.23
C GLY A 364 -30.20 -26.47 -4.60
N ALA A 365 -29.27 -26.90 -5.45
CA ALA A 365 -29.58 -27.57 -6.72
C ALA A 365 -30.39 -28.84 -6.54
N LEU A 366 -29.95 -29.71 -5.63
CA LEU A 366 -30.63 -30.96 -5.34
C LEU A 366 -32.04 -30.72 -4.79
N VAL A 367 -32.21 -29.76 -3.87
CA VAL A 367 -33.53 -29.43 -3.30
C VAL A 367 -34.49 -28.92 -4.38
N MET A 368 -34.02 -28.04 -5.27
CA MET A 368 -34.83 -27.55 -6.39
C MET A 368 -35.21 -28.66 -7.37
N GLU A 369 -34.29 -29.58 -7.67
CA GLU A 369 -34.55 -30.74 -8.51
C GLU A 369 -35.59 -31.69 -7.89
N ILE A 370 -35.50 -31.94 -6.58
CA ILE A 370 -36.49 -32.72 -5.82
C ILE A 370 -37.85 -32.02 -5.80
N ALA A 371 -37.89 -30.71 -5.56
CA ALA A 371 -39.13 -29.94 -5.57
C ALA A 371 -39.80 -29.96 -6.96
N ALA A 372 -39.02 -29.73 -8.02
CA ALA A 372 -39.51 -29.75 -9.38
C ALA A 372 -40.04 -31.13 -9.79
N THR A 373 -39.33 -32.21 -9.44
CA THR A 373 -39.81 -33.59 -9.69
C THR A 373 -41.07 -33.96 -8.88
N ARG A 374 -41.35 -33.27 -7.77
CA ARG A 374 -42.53 -33.48 -6.93
C ARG A 374 -43.76 -32.74 -7.45
N GLU A 375 -43.62 -31.48 -7.86
CA GLU A 375 -44.71 -30.70 -8.48
C GLU A 375 -45.05 -31.20 -9.89
N LEU A 376 -44.05 -31.57 -10.70
CA LEU A 376 -44.26 -32.00 -12.08
C LEU A 376 -44.74 -33.44 -12.24
N ARG A 377 -44.81 -34.22 -11.16
CA ARG A 377 -45.50 -35.51 -11.16
C ARG A 377 -47.00 -35.36 -11.43
N TYR A 378 -47.55 -34.15 -11.33
CA TYR A 378 -48.94 -33.81 -11.63
C TYR A 378 -49.19 -33.16 -13.01
N LEU A 379 -48.16 -32.70 -13.73
CA LEU A 379 -48.28 -31.94 -14.99
C LEU A 379 -47.32 -32.48 -16.06
N ALA A 380 -47.42 -33.78 -16.38
CA ALA A 380 -46.55 -34.44 -17.35
C ALA A 380 -46.69 -33.83 -18.78
N ASP A 381 -45.81 -32.89 -19.12
CA ASP A 381 -45.62 -32.36 -20.48
C ASP A 381 -44.13 -32.12 -20.78
N ASP A 382 -43.72 -32.19 -22.06
CA ASP A 382 -42.32 -32.14 -22.52
C ASP A 382 -41.65 -30.78 -22.24
N ALA A 383 -42.43 -29.70 -22.22
CA ALA A 383 -41.94 -28.35 -21.92
C ALA A 383 -41.33 -28.26 -20.51
N SER A 384 -41.93 -28.96 -19.56
CA SER A 384 -41.52 -28.97 -18.15
C SER A 384 -40.23 -29.73 -17.88
N ALA A 385 -39.94 -30.76 -18.67
CA ALA A 385 -38.67 -31.48 -18.58
C ALA A 385 -37.49 -30.57 -18.97
N SER A 386 -37.67 -29.73 -20.00
CA SER A 386 -36.63 -28.77 -20.46
C SER A 386 -36.33 -27.65 -19.44
N VAL A 387 -37.33 -27.24 -18.65
CA VAL A 387 -37.16 -26.22 -17.59
C VAL A 387 -36.32 -26.77 -16.42
N ILE A 388 -36.50 -28.06 -16.07
CA ILE A 388 -35.69 -28.72 -15.04
C ILE A 388 -34.23 -28.84 -15.49
N THR A 389 -33.97 -29.34 -16.71
CA THR A 389 -32.60 -29.50 -17.21
C THR A 389 -31.85 -28.16 -17.29
N ASN A 390 -32.52 -27.08 -17.71
CA ASN A 390 -31.92 -25.75 -17.73
C ASN A 390 -31.63 -25.24 -16.30
N THR A 391 -32.57 -25.41 -15.35
CA THR A 391 -32.39 -24.96 -13.95
C THR A 391 -31.26 -25.70 -13.24
N THR A 392 -31.12 -27.02 -13.43
CA THR A 392 -30.05 -27.82 -12.85
C THR A 392 -28.67 -27.48 -13.46
N GLN A 393 -28.63 -27.15 -14.76
CA GLN A 393 -27.40 -26.68 -15.43
C GLN A 393 -26.90 -25.35 -14.84
N PHE A 394 -27.79 -24.43 -14.44
CA PHE A 394 -27.40 -23.16 -13.82
C PHE A 394 -26.73 -23.29 -12.46
N LEU A 395 -27.09 -24.31 -11.68
CA LEU A 395 -26.55 -24.50 -10.34
C LEU A 395 -25.25 -25.32 -10.32
N LEU A 396 -24.99 -26.12 -11.37
CA LEU A 396 -23.69 -26.80 -11.57
C LEU A 396 -22.53 -25.84 -11.85
N VAL A 397 -22.81 -24.71 -12.52
CA VAL A 397 -21.79 -23.71 -12.84
C VAL A 397 -21.17 -23.10 -11.57
N PRO A 398 -21.92 -22.55 -10.59
CA PRO A 398 -21.41 -22.16 -9.28
C PRO A 398 -20.59 -23.22 -8.54
N VAL A 399 -21.06 -24.47 -8.53
CA VAL A 399 -20.38 -25.57 -7.83
C VAL A 399 -19.01 -25.83 -8.46
N THR A 400 -18.98 -26.04 -9.78
CA THR A 400 -17.73 -26.29 -10.52
C THR A 400 -16.76 -25.12 -10.38
N LEU A 401 -17.28 -23.91 -10.43
CA LEU A 401 -16.53 -22.68 -10.24
C LEU A 401 -15.85 -22.63 -8.85
N ASN A 402 -16.61 -22.77 -7.77
CA ASN A 402 -16.05 -22.73 -6.41
C ASN A 402 -15.04 -23.89 -6.18
N LEU A 403 -15.31 -25.08 -6.72
CA LEU A 403 -14.39 -26.22 -6.67
C LEU A 403 -13.11 -25.99 -7.46
N LEU A 404 -13.17 -25.32 -8.62
CA LEU A 404 -12.00 -24.93 -9.39
C LEU A 404 -11.11 -23.98 -8.59
N LEU A 405 -11.70 -23.01 -7.87
CA LEU A 405 -10.94 -22.12 -7.01
C LEU A 405 -10.27 -22.90 -5.86
N CYS A 406 -10.98 -23.84 -5.25
CA CYS A 406 -10.40 -24.77 -4.29
C CYS A 406 -9.22 -25.55 -4.88
N ALA A 407 -9.35 -26.09 -6.09
CA ALA A 407 -8.30 -26.83 -6.78
C ALA A 407 -7.07 -25.96 -7.04
N VAL A 408 -7.24 -24.72 -7.53
CA VAL A 408 -6.14 -23.77 -7.75
C VAL A 408 -5.40 -23.44 -6.46
N VAL A 409 -6.13 -23.16 -5.37
CA VAL A 409 -5.54 -22.86 -4.06
C VAL A 409 -4.84 -24.07 -3.46
N ALA A 410 -5.44 -25.26 -3.55
CA ALA A 410 -4.87 -26.51 -3.05
C ALA A 410 -3.64 -26.96 -3.84
N TRP A 411 -3.65 -26.81 -5.17
CA TRP A 411 -2.48 -27.02 -6.03
C TRP A 411 -1.31 -26.13 -5.59
N SER A 412 -1.64 -24.89 -5.24
CA SER A 412 -0.68 -23.87 -4.83
C SER A 412 -0.27 -23.95 -3.34
N ARG A 413 -0.64 -25.03 -2.63
CA ARG A 413 -0.40 -25.18 -1.17
C ARG A 413 1.05 -24.98 -0.73
N LYS A 414 2.02 -25.32 -1.60
CA LYS A 414 3.45 -25.16 -1.32
C LYS A 414 3.87 -23.69 -1.18
N ALA A 415 3.10 -22.76 -1.74
CA ALA A 415 3.36 -21.33 -1.62
C ALA A 415 2.85 -20.71 -0.29
N PHE A 416 2.09 -21.46 0.51
CA PHE A 416 1.44 -20.98 1.74
C PHE A 416 2.01 -21.66 3.01
N THR A 417 3.30 -21.45 3.27
CA THR A 417 4.02 -22.10 4.37
C THR A 417 3.89 -21.37 5.71
N LEU A 418 3.49 -20.09 5.71
CA LEU A 418 3.55 -19.25 6.91
C LEU A 418 2.46 -19.58 7.91
N ARG A 419 2.90 -19.95 9.11
CA ARG A 419 2.02 -20.29 10.23
C ARG A 419 1.83 -19.07 11.14
N SER A 420 0.61 -18.92 11.63
CA SER A 420 0.32 -17.99 12.73
C SER A 420 1.03 -18.48 14.00
N ARG A 421 1.37 -17.58 14.92
CA ARG A 421 1.98 -17.96 16.21
C ARG A 421 1.09 -18.98 16.93
N PRO A 422 1.67 -19.99 17.61
CA PRO A 422 0.90 -20.95 18.41
C PRO A 422 -0.08 -20.24 19.34
N GLY A 423 -1.29 -20.78 19.47
CA GLY A 423 -2.36 -20.17 20.29
C GLY A 423 -3.12 -19.02 19.63
N THR A 424 -2.61 -18.36 18.57
CA THR A 424 -3.33 -17.24 17.91
C THR A 424 -4.66 -17.68 17.32
N VAL A 425 -4.70 -18.83 16.64
CA VAL A 425 -5.93 -19.37 16.03
C VAL A 425 -6.93 -19.79 17.12
N ARG A 426 -6.44 -20.36 18.22
CA ARG A 426 -7.29 -20.73 19.36
C ARG A 426 -7.88 -19.49 20.04
N ALA A 427 -7.07 -18.46 20.25
CA ALA A 427 -7.53 -17.18 20.81
C ALA A 427 -8.51 -16.47 19.86
N LEU A 428 -8.30 -16.54 18.55
CA LEU A 428 -9.25 -16.05 17.55
C LEU A 428 -10.58 -16.79 17.65
N ALA A 429 -10.55 -18.12 17.65
CA ALA A 429 -11.75 -18.95 17.76
C ALA A 429 -12.53 -18.68 19.05
N ALA A 430 -11.84 -18.56 20.18
CA ALA A 430 -12.45 -18.21 21.46
C ALA A 430 -13.11 -16.82 21.42
N ARG A 431 -12.39 -15.78 20.95
CA ARG A 431 -12.93 -14.42 20.81
C ARG A 431 -14.13 -14.36 19.87
N TRP A 432 -14.05 -15.09 18.75
CA TRP A 432 -15.13 -15.17 17.77
C TRP A 432 -16.36 -15.87 18.36
N ALA A 433 -16.18 -16.99 19.08
CA ALA A 433 -17.28 -17.71 19.73
C ALA A 433 -17.96 -16.85 20.80
N THR A 434 -17.17 -16.21 21.70
CA THR A 434 -17.72 -15.31 22.71
C THR A 434 -18.50 -14.15 22.08
N MET A 435 -17.94 -13.55 21.02
CA MET A 435 -18.60 -12.49 20.27
C MET A 435 -19.92 -12.96 19.63
N MET A 436 -19.93 -14.15 19.00
CA MET A 436 -21.15 -14.72 18.41
C MET A 436 -22.25 -14.96 19.45
N CYS A 437 -21.89 -15.49 20.62
CA CYS A 437 -22.85 -15.67 21.72
C CYS A 437 -23.42 -14.35 22.23
N VAL A 438 -22.59 -13.32 22.37
CA VAL A 438 -23.04 -11.99 22.83
C VAL A 438 -23.98 -11.36 21.80
N VAL A 439 -23.63 -11.38 20.51
CA VAL A 439 -24.49 -10.80 19.46
C VAL A 439 -25.80 -11.59 19.31
N ALA A 440 -25.76 -12.92 19.42
CA ALA A 440 -26.96 -13.75 19.43
C ALA A 440 -27.89 -13.41 20.61
N ALA A 441 -27.35 -13.24 21.82
CA ALA A 441 -28.13 -12.85 22.99
C ALA A 441 -28.78 -11.46 22.82
N ILE A 442 -28.05 -10.50 22.24
CA ILE A 442 -28.60 -9.17 21.89
C ILE A 442 -29.72 -9.31 20.85
N SER A 443 -29.50 -10.13 19.81
CA SER A 443 -30.49 -10.36 18.76
C SER A 443 -31.78 -10.96 19.32
N ILE A 444 -31.67 -11.98 20.17
CA ILE A 444 -32.81 -12.58 20.87
C ILE A 444 -33.52 -11.55 21.74
N GLY A 445 -32.79 -10.76 22.54
CA GLY A 445 -33.39 -9.73 23.40
C GLY A 445 -34.17 -8.68 22.61
N LEU A 446 -33.59 -8.15 21.53
CA LEU A 446 -34.25 -7.19 20.64
C LEU A 446 -35.44 -7.81 19.89
N GLY A 447 -35.30 -9.05 19.44
CA GLY A 447 -36.37 -9.79 18.77
C GLY A 447 -37.55 -10.09 19.68
N MET A 448 -37.30 -10.40 20.94
CA MET A 448 -38.37 -10.58 21.93
C MET A 448 -39.12 -9.28 22.22
N LEU A 449 -38.43 -8.13 22.26
CA LEU A 449 -39.06 -6.81 22.39
C LEU A 449 -39.95 -6.47 21.18
N ALA A 450 -39.63 -7.00 20.00
CA ALA A 450 -40.41 -6.83 18.76
C ALA A 450 -41.24 -8.07 18.40
N SER A 451 -41.54 -8.96 19.34
CA SER A 451 -42.15 -10.27 19.06
C SER A 451 -43.53 -10.21 18.41
N ASP A 452 -44.27 -9.10 18.60
CA ASP A 452 -45.56 -8.80 17.98
C ASP A 452 -45.44 -8.25 16.53
N SER A 453 -44.22 -8.04 16.04
CA SER A 453 -43.91 -7.37 14.77
C SER A 453 -43.37 -8.29 13.67
N TYR A 454 -43.61 -9.60 13.79
CA TYR A 454 -43.21 -10.61 12.82
C TYR A 454 -44.44 -11.34 12.25
N LEU A 455 -44.42 -11.61 10.94
CA LEU A 455 -45.41 -12.46 10.29
C LEU A 455 -44.81 -13.86 10.04
N PRO A 456 -45.50 -14.97 10.37
CA PRO A 456 -45.06 -16.31 10.00
C PRO A 456 -45.16 -16.50 8.48
N LEU A 457 -44.06 -16.90 7.83
CA LEU A 457 -44.04 -17.09 6.37
C LEU A 457 -44.78 -18.38 5.91
N VAL A 458 -44.93 -19.36 6.82
CA VAL A 458 -45.64 -20.63 6.56
C VAL A 458 -47.09 -20.50 7.02
N LEU A 459 -47.97 -20.02 6.15
CA LEU A 459 -49.41 -20.25 6.30
C LEU A 459 -49.78 -21.47 5.45
N ASP A 460 -50.09 -22.58 6.11
CA ASP A 460 -50.81 -23.70 5.49
C ASP A 460 -52.12 -23.15 4.92
N GLN A 461 -52.35 -23.28 3.61
CA GLN A 461 -53.42 -22.60 2.85
C GLN A 461 -54.84 -23.14 3.16
N GLY A 462 -55.09 -23.67 4.36
CA GLY A 462 -56.28 -24.47 4.66
C GLY A 462 -57.11 -24.08 5.90
N THR A 463 -56.68 -23.17 6.76
CA THR A 463 -57.39 -22.90 8.03
C THR A 463 -57.67 -21.42 8.27
N ALA A 464 -58.96 -21.08 8.34
CA ALA A 464 -59.48 -19.71 8.32
C ALA A 464 -59.49 -18.98 9.68
N ASP A 465 -58.99 -19.60 10.75
CA ASP A 465 -58.91 -19.00 12.09
C ASP A 465 -57.53 -19.29 12.71
N ILE A 466 -56.55 -18.40 12.53
CA ILE A 466 -55.24 -18.50 13.21
C ILE A 466 -54.92 -17.17 13.89
N GLU A 467 -54.86 -17.18 15.23
CA GLU A 467 -54.17 -16.13 16.01
C GLU A 467 -52.72 -16.06 15.55
N ILE A 468 -52.24 -14.89 15.09
CA ILE A 468 -50.84 -14.70 14.68
C ILE A 468 -49.95 -14.96 15.90
N PRO A 469 -49.18 -16.06 15.96
CA PRO A 469 -48.41 -16.38 17.15
C PRO A 469 -47.25 -15.40 17.30
N ARG A 470 -47.00 -14.93 18.53
CA ARG A 470 -45.79 -14.15 18.84
C ARG A 470 -44.53 -14.93 18.44
N ALA A 471 -43.53 -14.23 17.89
CA ALA A 471 -42.27 -14.86 17.54
C ALA A 471 -41.64 -15.54 18.76
N SER A 472 -41.27 -16.81 18.64
CA SER A 472 -40.61 -17.57 19.71
C SER A 472 -39.10 -17.32 19.73
N VAL A 473 -38.45 -17.52 20.89
CA VAL A 473 -36.98 -17.41 21.02
C VAL A 473 -36.27 -18.31 20.00
N LEU A 474 -36.81 -19.51 19.77
CA LEU A 474 -36.22 -20.48 18.85
C LEU A 474 -36.34 -20.01 17.39
N ALA A 475 -37.45 -19.40 16.99
CA ALA A 475 -37.62 -18.85 15.64
C ALA A 475 -36.64 -17.69 15.37
N ILE A 476 -36.47 -16.79 16.34
CA ILE A 476 -35.52 -15.67 16.20
C ILE A 476 -34.08 -16.17 16.15
N LEU A 477 -33.73 -17.16 16.98
CA LEU A 477 -32.41 -17.79 16.94
C LEU A 477 -32.18 -18.52 15.61
N HIS A 478 -33.17 -19.23 15.08
CA HIS A 478 -33.10 -19.91 13.79
C HIS A 478 -32.81 -18.93 12.66
N ASP A 479 -33.59 -17.86 12.54
CA ASP A 479 -33.43 -16.86 11.47
C ASP A 479 -32.12 -16.06 11.61
N TYR A 480 -31.70 -15.78 12.84
CA TYR A 480 -30.37 -15.20 13.10
C TYR A 480 -29.24 -16.12 12.62
N LEU A 481 -29.29 -17.41 12.95
CA LEU A 481 -28.29 -18.39 12.51
C LEU A 481 -28.31 -18.57 10.98
N LEU A 482 -29.50 -18.57 10.39
CA LEU A 482 -29.67 -18.65 8.93
C LEU A 482 -29.06 -17.43 8.23
N ALA A 483 -29.23 -16.23 8.78
CA ALA A 483 -28.63 -15.00 8.25
C ALA A 483 -27.09 -14.95 8.37
N LEU A 484 -26.49 -15.80 9.21
CA LEU A 484 -25.04 -15.97 9.30
C LEU A 484 -24.47 -16.97 8.28
N LEU A 485 -25.31 -17.79 7.65
CA LEU A 485 -24.90 -18.69 6.58
C LEU A 485 -24.83 -17.94 5.24
N PRO A 486 -24.11 -18.49 4.24
CA PRO A 486 -24.17 -17.94 2.89
C PRO A 486 -25.62 -17.85 2.43
N THR A 487 -26.01 -16.72 1.86
CA THR A 487 -27.38 -16.44 1.41
C THR A 487 -27.97 -17.48 0.45
N SER A 488 -27.15 -18.27 -0.24
CA SER A 488 -27.61 -19.43 -1.03
C SER A 488 -28.27 -20.54 -0.19
N THR A 489 -28.02 -20.61 1.13
CA THR A 489 -28.69 -21.57 2.02
C THR A 489 -30.14 -21.22 2.30
N VAL A 490 -30.59 -20.00 1.99
CA VAL A 490 -31.99 -19.59 2.14
C VAL A 490 -32.91 -20.35 1.16
N SER A 491 -32.36 -20.89 0.07
CA SER A 491 -33.08 -21.83 -0.81
C SER A 491 -33.24 -23.24 -0.21
N ILE A 492 -32.53 -23.53 0.89
CA ILE A 492 -32.54 -24.83 1.59
C ILE A 492 -33.37 -24.73 2.88
N PHE A 493 -33.21 -23.62 3.61
CA PHE A 493 -33.91 -23.34 4.85
C PHE A 493 -34.74 -22.08 4.66
N GLU A 494 -36.05 -22.21 4.71
CA GLU A 494 -36.96 -21.08 4.61
C GLU A 494 -36.88 -20.22 5.89
N PRO A 495 -36.79 -18.89 5.77
CA PRO A 495 -36.85 -18.01 6.93
C PRO A 495 -38.24 -18.12 7.57
N SER A 496 -38.26 -18.20 8.89
CA SER A 496 -39.50 -18.41 9.64
C SER A 496 -40.27 -17.12 9.90
N LEU A 497 -39.59 -15.97 9.89
CA LEU A 497 -40.13 -14.67 10.28
C LEU A 497 -39.95 -13.64 9.15
N GLU A 498 -41.03 -12.98 8.77
CA GLU A 498 -40.98 -11.78 7.92
C GLU A 498 -41.19 -10.52 8.78
N PRO A 499 -40.17 -9.66 8.94
CA PRO A 499 -40.30 -8.43 9.72
C PRO A 499 -41.07 -7.38 8.92
N PHE A 500 -42.10 -6.77 9.52
CA PHE A 500 -42.86 -5.67 8.90
C PHE A 500 -42.63 -4.31 9.57
N THR A 501 -41.78 -4.24 10.60
CA THR A 501 -41.35 -2.99 11.25
C THR A 501 -39.83 -2.85 11.24
N LEU A 502 -39.34 -1.60 11.28
CA LEU A 502 -37.89 -1.30 11.35
C LEU A 502 -37.23 -1.90 12.61
N LEU A 503 -37.95 -1.99 13.73
CA LEU A 503 -37.43 -2.60 14.95
C LEU A 503 -37.30 -4.13 14.81
N ALA A 504 -38.26 -4.78 14.17
CA ALA A 504 -38.23 -6.22 13.89
C ALA A 504 -37.16 -6.60 12.85
N GLU A 505 -36.79 -5.67 11.95
CA GLU A 505 -35.72 -5.86 10.98
C GLU A 505 -34.32 -5.94 11.65
N VAL A 506 -34.13 -5.26 12.78
CA VAL A 506 -32.81 -5.20 13.45
C VAL A 506 -32.27 -6.60 13.82
N PRO A 507 -33.02 -7.47 14.52
CA PRO A 507 -32.58 -8.83 14.86
C PRO A 507 -32.36 -9.79 13.67
N VAL A 508 -33.09 -9.59 12.57
CA VAL A 508 -33.09 -10.51 11.42
C VAL A 508 -32.03 -10.11 10.40
N VAL A 509 -31.73 -8.82 10.27
CA VAL A 509 -30.87 -8.29 9.19
C VAL A 509 -29.64 -7.57 9.73
N TRP A 510 -29.81 -6.65 10.69
CA TRP A 510 -28.73 -5.77 11.13
C TRP A 510 -27.81 -6.40 12.18
N THR A 511 -28.32 -7.20 13.12
CA THR A 511 -27.48 -7.90 14.10
C THR A 511 -26.60 -8.99 13.47
N PRO A 512 -27.06 -9.81 12.49
CA PRO A 512 -26.15 -10.69 11.75
C PRO A 512 -25.09 -9.92 10.96
N LEU A 513 -25.45 -8.76 10.40
CA LEU A 513 -24.49 -7.91 9.68
C LEU A 513 -23.38 -7.40 10.60
N VAL A 514 -23.72 -6.99 11.84
CA VAL A 514 -22.74 -6.62 12.86
C VAL A 514 -21.84 -7.80 13.21
N ALA A 515 -22.40 -9.00 13.40
CA ALA A 515 -21.63 -10.22 13.68
C ALA A 515 -20.64 -10.54 12.55
N TRP A 516 -21.04 -10.38 11.29
CA TRP A 516 -20.18 -10.50 10.13
C TRP A 516 -19.08 -9.44 10.09
N ALA A 517 -19.42 -8.16 10.29
CA ALA A 517 -18.46 -7.06 10.30
C ALA A 517 -17.38 -7.25 11.37
N LEU A 518 -17.78 -7.67 12.58
CA LEU A 518 -16.84 -7.99 13.66
C LEU A 518 -15.99 -9.22 13.34
N SER A 519 -16.56 -10.26 12.71
CA SER A 519 -15.81 -11.43 12.23
C SER A 519 -14.74 -11.04 11.22
N LEU A 520 -15.09 -10.20 10.24
CA LEU A 520 -14.17 -9.66 9.24
C LEU A 520 -13.03 -8.89 9.91
N ALA A 521 -13.35 -8.03 10.88
CA ALA A 521 -12.35 -7.26 11.63
C ALA A 521 -11.39 -8.17 12.43
N LEU A 522 -11.91 -9.20 13.09
CA LEU A 522 -11.09 -10.19 13.81
C LEU A 522 -10.15 -10.95 12.87
N VAL A 523 -10.66 -11.48 11.75
CA VAL A 523 -9.87 -12.20 10.75
C VAL A 523 -8.82 -11.27 10.14
N ALA A 524 -9.20 -10.06 9.70
CA ALA A 524 -8.28 -9.09 9.12
C ALA A 524 -7.15 -8.72 10.10
N ARG A 525 -7.48 -8.48 11.38
CA ARG A 525 -6.48 -8.21 12.42
C ARG A 525 -5.48 -9.35 12.54
N THR A 526 -5.93 -10.61 12.55
CA THR A 526 -5.01 -11.77 12.62
C THR A 526 -4.11 -11.91 11.40
N LEU A 527 -4.60 -11.57 10.19
CA LEU A 527 -3.81 -11.61 8.97
C LEU A 527 -2.78 -10.47 8.88
N VAL A 528 -3.08 -9.32 9.51
CA VAL A 528 -2.15 -8.18 9.61
C VAL A 528 -1.06 -8.43 10.65
N THR A 529 -1.35 -9.12 11.76
CA THR A 529 -0.33 -9.41 12.79
C THR A 529 0.87 -10.19 12.22
N PRO A 530 2.13 -9.88 12.62
CA PRO A 530 3.32 -10.55 12.08
C PRO A 530 3.25 -12.09 12.16
N ALA A 531 3.68 -12.77 11.09
CA ALA A 531 3.74 -14.23 11.08
C ALA A 531 4.80 -14.72 12.07
N HIS A 532 4.69 -15.97 12.52
CA HIS A 532 5.78 -16.58 13.27
C HIS A 532 6.89 -16.97 12.29
N THR A 533 8.01 -16.26 12.33
CA THR A 533 9.25 -16.67 11.67
C THR A 533 10.07 -17.51 12.64
N ARG A 534 10.77 -18.52 12.12
CA ARG A 534 11.75 -19.28 12.91
C ARG A 534 12.86 -18.31 13.29
N GLN A 535 13.05 -18.08 14.59
CA GLN A 535 14.13 -17.23 15.07
C GLN A 535 15.42 -18.05 15.16
N GLY A 536 16.51 -17.47 14.65
CA GLY A 536 17.86 -17.95 14.87
C GLY A 536 18.31 -17.71 16.31
N SER A 537 19.39 -18.37 16.71
CA SER A 537 19.93 -18.22 18.06
C SER A 537 20.57 -16.84 18.24
N ALA A 538 20.05 -16.06 19.20
CA ALA A 538 20.64 -14.77 19.57
C ALA A 538 22.05 -14.93 20.15
N SER A 539 22.31 -16.00 20.91
CA SER A 539 23.66 -16.27 21.44
C SER A 539 24.64 -16.56 20.31
N ARG A 540 24.21 -17.29 19.27
CA ARG A 540 25.05 -17.57 18.11
C ARG A 540 25.38 -16.30 17.32
N LEU A 541 24.42 -15.38 17.18
CA LEU A 541 24.69 -14.09 16.56
C LEU A 541 25.76 -13.31 17.34
N VAL A 542 25.68 -13.29 18.67
CA VAL A 542 26.67 -12.64 19.54
C VAL A 542 28.07 -13.27 19.36
N GLU A 543 28.16 -14.59 19.26
CA GLU A 543 29.45 -15.27 18.97
C GLU A 543 30.04 -14.82 17.64
N LEU A 544 29.22 -14.72 16.59
CA LEU A 544 29.67 -14.27 15.27
C LEU A 544 30.09 -12.78 15.27
N ILE A 545 29.39 -11.93 16.02
CA ILE A 545 29.77 -10.52 16.22
C ILE A 545 31.13 -10.45 16.91
N ARG A 546 31.33 -11.21 17.99
CA ARG A 546 32.62 -11.27 18.72
C ARG A 546 33.77 -11.77 17.85
N ALA A 547 33.51 -12.68 16.91
CA ALA A 547 34.50 -13.12 15.94
C ALA A 547 34.93 -12.02 14.94
N GLY A 548 34.15 -10.93 14.83
CA GLY A 548 34.48 -9.75 14.02
C GLY A 548 33.55 -9.50 12.83
N GLY A 549 32.36 -10.11 12.79
CA GLY A 549 31.37 -9.83 11.75
C GLY A 549 30.46 -8.64 12.08
N GLY A 550 29.90 -7.99 11.05
CA GLY A 550 28.88 -6.93 11.18
C GLY A 550 29.41 -5.49 11.35
N GLY A 551 30.73 -5.30 11.39
CA GLY A 551 31.35 -3.97 11.40
C GLY A 551 31.26 -3.20 12.72
N THR A 552 31.47 -1.89 12.65
CA THR A 552 31.49 -0.92 13.77
C THR A 552 30.15 -0.81 14.50
N LEU A 553 29.04 -1.02 13.81
CA LEU A 553 27.69 -0.88 14.37
C LEU A 553 27.07 -2.22 14.82
N ALA A 554 27.82 -3.33 14.73
CA ALA A 554 27.30 -4.69 14.89
C ALA A 554 26.60 -4.95 16.23
N TRP A 555 27.06 -4.32 17.32
CA TRP A 555 26.51 -4.59 18.65
C TRP A 555 25.03 -4.18 18.77
N MET A 556 24.56 -3.23 17.96
CA MET A 556 23.14 -2.84 17.91
C MET A 556 22.20 -4.00 17.52
N MET A 557 22.73 -5.04 16.86
CA MET A 557 21.97 -6.23 16.51
C MET A 557 21.48 -7.02 17.73
N THR A 558 22.18 -6.90 18.87
CA THR A 558 21.88 -7.60 20.12
C THR A 558 20.66 -7.02 20.86
N TRP A 559 20.23 -5.82 20.47
CA TRP A 559 19.18 -5.09 21.18
C TRP A 559 17.81 -5.75 21.10
N LYS A 560 16.99 -5.48 22.12
CA LYS A 560 15.64 -6.00 22.21
C LYS A 560 14.77 -5.51 21.05
N GLY A 561 13.85 -6.36 20.63
CA GLY A 561 12.95 -6.11 19.50
C GLY A 561 13.50 -6.54 18.15
N ASN A 562 14.79 -6.87 18.05
CA ASN A 562 15.36 -7.51 16.88
C ASN A 562 15.03 -9.00 16.86
N SER A 563 14.64 -9.50 15.69
CA SER A 563 14.62 -10.93 15.39
C SER A 563 15.92 -11.32 14.70
N VAL A 564 16.36 -12.55 14.92
CA VAL A 564 17.62 -13.05 14.37
C VAL A 564 17.32 -14.07 13.27
N TRP A 565 18.05 -13.97 12.18
CA TRP A 565 18.21 -15.03 11.19
C TRP A 565 19.66 -15.50 11.24
N ILE A 566 19.88 -16.82 11.33
CA ILE A 566 21.19 -17.46 11.23
C ILE A 566 21.12 -18.40 10.03
N ARG A 567 22.16 -18.37 9.20
CA ARG A 567 22.30 -19.27 8.07
C ARG A 567 22.47 -20.71 8.54
N GLU A 568 22.04 -21.69 7.74
CA GLU A 568 22.05 -23.11 8.15
C GLU A 568 23.43 -23.65 8.55
N ASP A 569 24.52 -23.06 8.04
CA ASP A 569 25.89 -23.45 8.38
C ASP A 569 26.46 -22.71 9.61
N ASP A 570 25.65 -21.92 10.31
CA ASP A 570 26.01 -21.14 11.50
C ASP A 570 27.19 -20.17 11.31
N ARG A 571 27.54 -19.79 10.07
CA ARG A 571 28.66 -18.88 9.76
C ARG A 571 28.23 -17.48 9.31
N ALA A 572 26.93 -17.26 9.13
CA ALA A 572 26.37 -15.96 8.79
C ALA A 572 25.11 -15.67 9.60
N GLY A 573 24.90 -14.40 9.95
CA GLY A 573 23.74 -13.96 10.71
C GLY A 573 23.29 -12.55 10.36
N VAL A 574 21.99 -12.29 10.51
CA VAL A 574 21.37 -10.98 10.31
C VAL A 574 20.36 -10.73 11.42
N ALA A 575 20.49 -9.58 12.10
CA ALA A 575 19.40 -9.06 12.92
C ALA A 575 18.48 -8.17 12.09
N TYR A 576 17.17 -8.33 12.29
CA TYR A 576 16.16 -7.57 11.56
C TYR A 576 14.92 -7.32 12.41
N ARG A 577 14.18 -6.26 12.11
CA ARG A 577 12.86 -5.97 12.69
C ARG A 577 11.75 -6.37 11.72
N PRO A 578 10.90 -7.34 12.07
CA PRO A 578 9.70 -7.64 11.30
C PRO A 578 8.62 -6.60 11.59
N GLY A 579 8.27 -5.77 10.61
CA GLY A 579 7.25 -4.72 10.76
C GLY A 579 6.77 -4.20 9.41
N GLY A 580 5.50 -3.81 9.31
CA GLY A 580 4.95 -3.23 8.07
C GLY A 580 4.93 -4.16 6.83
N GLY A 581 5.26 -5.45 6.98
CA GLY A 581 5.49 -6.35 5.83
C GLY A 581 6.93 -6.33 5.31
N THR A 582 7.86 -5.81 6.10
CA THR A 582 9.29 -5.68 5.80
C THR A 582 10.12 -6.43 6.85
N ALA A 583 11.23 -7.02 6.43
CA ALA A 583 12.31 -7.50 7.28
C ALA A 583 13.44 -6.46 7.19
N LEU A 584 13.38 -5.47 8.07
CA LEU A 584 14.29 -4.33 8.07
C LEU A 584 15.54 -4.68 8.87
N THR A 585 16.71 -4.82 8.22
CA THR A 585 17.93 -5.21 8.93
C THR A 585 18.43 -4.10 9.85
N VAL A 586 19.25 -4.48 10.82
CA VAL A 586 20.01 -3.57 11.67
C VAL A 586 21.47 -3.69 11.23
N THR A 587 21.95 -2.76 10.41
CA THR A 587 23.36 -2.68 9.97
C THR A 587 23.78 -3.87 9.09
N ASP A 588 25.09 -4.07 8.88
CA ASP A 588 25.66 -5.06 7.97
C ASP A 588 25.37 -6.51 8.39
N PRO A 589 25.25 -7.48 7.46
CA PRO A 589 25.24 -8.88 7.84
C PRO A 589 26.54 -9.28 8.56
N VAL A 590 26.41 -10.17 9.56
CA VAL A 590 27.53 -10.78 10.26
C VAL A 590 28.00 -11.98 9.46
N CYS A 591 28.91 -11.78 8.52
CA CYS A 591 29.48 -12.83 7.67
C CYS A 591 30.90 -12.48 7.21
N PRO A 592 31.70 -13.45 6.73
CA PRO A 592 32.96 -13.16 6.04
C PRO A 592 32.73 -12.30 4.79
N SER A 593 33.66 -11.39 4.47
CA SER A 593 33.52 -10.46 3.34
C SER A 593 33.29 -11.16 1.99
N SER A 594 33.88 -12.33 1.79
CA SER A 594 33.70 -13.15 0.58
C SER A 594 32.29 -13.75 0.43
N GLN A 595 31.47 -13.68 1.48
CA GLN A 595 30.14 -14.29 1.53
C GLN A 595 29.00 -13.27 1.65
N ILE A 596 29.29 -11.97 1.50
CA ILE A 596 28.28 -10.91 1.59
C ILE A 596 27.15 -11.14 0.59
N SER A 597 27.45 -11.30 -0.70
CA SER A 597 26.42 -11.47 -1.74
C SER A 597 25.54 -12.70 -1.48
N ALA A 598 26.14 -13.85 -1.16
CA ALA A 598 25.41 -15.07 -0.82
C ALA A 598 24.52 -14.88 0.43
N THR A 599 25.01 -14.17 1.45
CA THR A 599 24.25 -13.90 2.67
C THR A 599 23.06 -12.98 2.40
N ILE A 600 23.22 -11.98 1.53
CA ILE A 600 22.12 -11.10 1.09
C ILE A 600 21.06 -11.92 0.36
N GLU A 601 21.45 -12.76 -0.61
CA GLU A 601 20.51 -13.59 -1.38
C GLU A 601 19.72 -14.56 -0.49
N GLU A 602 20.41 -15.27 0.41
CA GLU A 602 19.78 -16.24 1.30
C GLU A 602 18.87 -15.58 2.34
N PHE A 603 19.28 -14.44 2.91
CA PHE A 603 18.42 -13.66 3.80
C PHE A 603 17.20 -13.10 3.04
N ALA A 604 17.39 -12.66 1.80
CA ALA A 604 16.30 -12.16 0.95
C ALA A 604 15.30 -13.27 0.62
N ASP A 605 15.76 -14.48 0.30
CA ASP A 605 14.88 -15.65 0.09
C ASP A 605 14.15 -16.01 1.39
N PHE A 606 14.83 -16.02 2.54
CA PHE A 606 14.20 -16.20 3.84
C PHE A 606 13.10 -15.16 4.11
N ALA A 607 13.38 -13.86 3.89
CA ALA A 607 12.41 -12.79 4.07
C ALA A 607 11.20 -12.96 3.14
N SER A 608 11.45 -13.25 1.86
CA SER A 608 10.43 -13.49 0.85
C SER A 608 9.55 -14.68 1.19
N ARG A 609 10.11 -15.81 1.59
CA ARG A 609 9.38 -16.99 2.10
C ARG A 609 8.61 -16.69 3.38
N SER A 610 9.12 -15.76 4.18
CA SER A 610 8.48 -15.25 5.39
C SER A 610 7.35 -14.24 5.15
N GLY A 611 7.08 -13.90 3.89
CA GLY A 611 6.04 -12.93 3.53
C GLY A 611 6.45 -11.49 3.85
N LEU A 612 7.75 -11.26 3.99
CA LEU A 612 8.37 -9.97 4.29
C LEU A 612 9.18 -9.50 3.07
N THR A 613 9.22 -8.19 2.86
CA THR A 613 10.14 -7.57 1.90
C THR A 613 11.49 -7.36 2.59
N PRO A 614 12.61 -7.88 2.09
CA PRO A 614 13.91 -7.60 2.69
C PRO A 614 14.30 -6.14 2.45
N ALA A 615 14.92 -5.51 3.45
CA ALA A 615 15.49 -4.17 3.32
C ALA A 615 16.75 -4.08 4.17
N LEU A 616 17.90 -3.85 3.52
CA LEU A 616 19.17 -3.69 4.21
C LEU A 616 19.31 -2.23 4.62
N TYR A 617 19.30 -1.94 5.93
CA TYR A 617 19.27 -0.57 6.43
C TYR A 617 20.52 -0.22 7.25
N SER A 618 21.07 0.96 6.97
CA SER A 618 22.32 1.46 7.56
C SER A 618 23.50 0.51 7.32
N VAL A 619 23.65 0.05 6.08
CA VAL A 619 24.75 -0.85 5.67
C VAL A 619 25.89 -0.07 5.04
N HIS A 620 27.13 -0.54 5.19
CA HIS A 620 28.33 0.09 4.61
C HIS A 620 28.49 -0.26 3.12
N GLU A 621 29.43 0.43 2.45
CA GLU A 621 29.69 0.29 1.01
C GLU A 621 29.89 -1.16 0.53
N PRO A 622 30.61 -2.07 1.22
CA PRO A 622 30.79 -3.43 0.73
C PRO A 622 29.46 -4.20 0.55
N VAL A 623 28.52 -3.98 1.47
CA VAL A 623 27.19 -4.62 1.45
C VAL A 623 26.27 -3.92 0.44
N ALA A 624 26.35 -2.59 0.38
CA ALA A 624 25.65 -1.77 -0.61
C ALA A 624 26.09 -2.10 -2.04
N GLY A 625 27.39 -2.29 -2.27
CA GLY A 625 28.01 -2.71 -3.53
C GLY A 625 27.52 -4.08 -3.96
N ALA A 626 27.59 -5.07 -3.07
CA ALA A 626 27.06 -6.41 -3.32
C ALA A 626 25.55 -6.38 -3.65
N ALA A 627 24.76 -5.59 -2.94
CA ALA A 627 23.33 -5.44 -3.25
C ALA A 627 23.11 -4.80 -4.64
N ARG A 628 23.91 -3.80 -5.02
CA ARG A 628 23.89 -3.17 -6.35
C ARG A 628 24.21 -4.18 -7.46
N GLU A 629 25.20 -5.04 -7.26
CA GLU A 629 25.54 -6.14 -8.18
C GLU A 629 24.40 -7.17 -8.31
N LEU A 630 23.62 -7.38 -7.26
CA LEU A 630 22.41 -8.21 -7.27
C LEU A 630 21.18 -7.50 -7.89
N GLY A 631 21.35 -6.30 -8.44
CA GLY A 631 20.29 -5.52 -9.09
C GLY A 631 19.35 -4.77 -8.12
N TRP A 632 19.74 -4.62 -6.85
CA TRP A 632 18.92 -3.90 -5.86
C TRP A 632 19.02 -2.39 -6.05
N THR A 633 17.95 -1.69 -5.68
CA THR A 633 17.96 -0.23 -5.57
C THR A 633 18.66 0.16 -4.27
N VAL A 634 19.75 0.93 -4.38
CA VAL A 634 20.59 1.35 -3.25
C VAL A 634 20.66 2.87 -3.20
N MET A 635 20.49 3.44 -2.01
CA MET A 635 20.59 4.88 -1.77
C MET A 635 21.34 5.17 -0.48
N GLN A 636 22.09 6.26 -0.44
CA GLN A 636 22.75 6.70 0.78
C GLN A 636 21.72 7.36 1.70
N VAL A 637 21.72 6.99 2.98
CA VAL A 637 20.76 7.49 3.98
C VAL A 637 21.43 8.16 5.18
N ALA A 638 22.69 7.83 5.46
CA ALA A 638 23.43 8.37 6.59
C ALA A 638 24.95 8.35 6.32
N GLU A 639 25.71 8.98 7.22
CA GLU A 639 27.17 8.85 7.32
C GLU A 639 27.56 8.44 8.75
N GLU A 640 28.42 7.43 8.86
CA GLU A 640 29.14 7.13 10.10
C GLU A 640 30.37 8.02 10.23
N SER A 641 30.65 8.49 11.44
CA SER A 641 31.84 9.29 11.76
C SER A 641 32.83 8.46 12.58
N LEU A 642 33.99 8.14 12.01
CA LEU A 642 35.02 7.30 12.63
C LEU A 642 36.26 8.13 12.99
N LEU A 643 36.80 7.94 14.20
CA LEU A 643 38.09 8.45 14.61
C LEU A 643 39.10 7.31 14.57
N ASP A 644 40.13 7.45 13.74
CA ASP A 644 41.27 6.54 13.73
C ASP A 644 42.14 6.90 14.96
N LEU A 645 42.25 5.96 15.90
CA LEU A 645 42.87 6.20 17.20
C LEU A 645 44.41 6.18 17.16
N PRO A 646 45.09 5.31 16.38
CA PRO A 646 46.55 5.31 16.32
C PRO A 646 47.12 6.68 15.92
N GLY A 647 47.90 7.29 16.82
CA GLY A 647 48.52 8.59 16.59
C GLY A 647 47.59 9.81 16.72
N LEU A 648 46.32 9.61 17.11
CA LEU A 648 45.39 10.71 17.38
C LEU A 648 45.94 11.66 18.46
N ALA A 649 46.07 12.94 18.14
CA ALA A 649 46.44 13.98 19.09
C ALA A 649 45.65 15.26 18.83
N PHE A 650 44.90 15.72 19.83
CA PHE A 650 44.12 16.96 19.75
C PHE A 650 45.03 18.21 19.86
N LYS A 651 45.86 18.45 18.83
CA LYS A 651 46.83 19.56 18.75
C LYS A 651 46.51 20.53 17.61
N GLY A 652 46.95 21.78 17.74
CA GLY A 652 46.77 22.80 16.71
C GLY A 652 45.39 23.47 16.69
N LYS A 653 45.15 24.31 15.68
CA LYS A 653 43.94 25.14 15.53
C LYS A 653 42.69 24.32 15.19
N ALA A 654 42.86 23.22 14.45
CA ALA A 654 41.77 22.35 14.02
C ALA A 654 40.97 21.73 15.18
N TYR A 655 41.59 21.55 16.35
CA TYR A 655 41.00 20.94 17.56
C TYR A 655 40.84 21.95 18.71
N GLN A 656 40.76 23.24 18.40
CA GLN A 656 40.66 24.31 19.41
C GLN A 656 39.46 24.11 20.34
N ASP A 657 38.29 23.75 19.81
CA ASP A 657 37.07 23.54 20.60
C ASP A 657 37.24 22.38 21.59
N VAL A 658 37.80 21.27 21.12
CA VAL A 658 38.08 20.07 21.93
C VAL A 658 39.07 20.39 23.05
N ARG A 659 40.18 21.08 22.72
CA ARG A 659 41.18 21.52 23.71
C ARG A 659 40.59 22.48 24.73
N THR A 660 39.70 23.36 24.30
CA THR A 660 39.02 24.31 25.19
C THR A 660 38.13 23.58 26.18
N ALA A 661 37.37 22.58 25.73
CA ALA A 661 36.58 21.73 26.61
C ALA A 661 37.45 20.98 27.65
N MET A 662 38.58 20.39 27.23
CA MET A 662 39.50 19.70 28.15
C MET A 662 40.14 20.64 29.18
N ASN A 663 40.60 21.83 28.76
CA ASN A 663 41.18 22.82 29.67
C ASN A 663 40.13 23.34 30.66
N HIS A 664 38.91 23.55 30.19
CA HIS A 664 37.80 23.98 31.03
C HIS A 664 37.43 22.91 32.06
N ALA A 665 37.44 21.62 31.70
CA ALA A 665 37.21 20.53 32.67
C ALA A 665 38.22 20.58 33.82
N LYS A 666 39.51 20.75 33.48
CA LYS A 666 40.60 20.85 34.47
C LYS A 666 40.42 22.02 35.44
N ARG A 667 39.90 23.15 34.96
CA ARG A 667 39.66 24.35 35.78
C ARG A 667 38.46 24.17 36.72
N GLU A 668 37.39 23.53 36.25
CA GLU A 668 36.16 23.31 37.02
C GLU A 668 36.20 22.03 37.88
N GLY A 669 37.30 21.28 37.87
CA GLY A 669 37.41 20.03 38.62
C GLY A 669 36.49 18.91 38.11
N VAL A 670 36.14 18.92 36.82
CA VAL A 670 35.31 17.88 36.20
C VAL A 670 36.17 16.72 35.70
N GLU A 671 35.87 15.52 36.17
CA GLU A 671 36.55 14.28 35.81
C GLU A 671 35.71 13.42 34.86
N ALA A 672 36.37 12.62 34.01
CA ALA A 672 35.74 11.60 33.20
C ALA A 672 35.99 10.22 33.81
N VAL A 673 34.92 9.51 34.18
CA VAL A 673 35.00 8.22 34.89
C VAL A 673 34.34 7.12 34.06
N TRP A 674 35.13 6.12 33.67
CA TRP A 674 34.63 4.89 33.05
C TRP A 674 33.94 4.00 34.08
N THR A 675 32.82 3.39 33.70
CA THR A 675 32.08 2.44 34.52
C THR A 675 31.19 1.56 33.63
N THR A 676 30.52 0.58 34.22
CA THR A 676 29.40 -0.16 33.61
C THR A 676 28.13 0.17 34.38
N TRP A 677 26.95 -0.25 33.91
CA TRP A 677 25.75 -0.06 34.72
C TRP A 677 25.82 -0.77 36.08
N GLU A 678 26.39 -1.99 36.10
CA GLU A 678 26.49 -2.80 37.30
C GLU A 678 27.50 -2.23 38.32
N ASP A 679 28.64 -1.75 37.83
CA ASP A 679 29.70 -1.17 38.66
C ASP A 679 29.41 0.28 39.09
N CYS A 680 28.40 0.92 38.49
CA CYS A 680 28.06 2.31 38.77
C CYS A 680 27.32 2.42 40.12
N PRO A 681 27.79 3.26 41.06
CA PRO A 681 27.10 3.49 42.34
C PRO A 681 25.63 3.90 42.14
N GLN A 682 24.74 3.41 43.02
CA GLN A 682 23.29 3.64 42.89
C GLN A 682 22.93 5.12 42.74
N GLY A 683 23.52 6.01 43.54
CA GLY A 683 23.27 7.45 43.45
C GLY A 683 23.67 8.09 42.11
N ARG A 684 24.63 7.51 41.38
CA ARG A 684 24.98 7.95 40.02
C ARG A 684 24.02 7.37 38.98
N ARG A 685 23.58 6.11 39.15
CA ARG A 685 22.51 5.51 38.32
C ARG A 685 21.23 6.32 38.39
N ASP A 686 20.80 6.72 39.58
CA ASP A 686 19.61 7.55 39.78
C ASP A 686 19.71 8.90 39.03
N GLN A 687 20.91 9.50 39.03
CA GLN A 687 21.19 10.72 38.26
C GLN A 687 21.17 10.48 36.74
N ILE A 688 21.73 9.36 36.25
CA ILE A 688 21.70 8.98 34.83
C ILE A 688 20.24 8.78 34.37
N GLU A 689 19.42 8.13 35.18
CA GLU A 689 17.99 7.97 34.90
C GLU A 689 17.26 9.32 34.89
N SER A 690 17.59 10.21 35.82
CA SER A 690 17.03 11.57 35.87
C SER A 690 17.38 12.37 34.61
N ILE A 691 18.67 12.36 34.21
CA ILE A 691 19.15 13.00 32.97
C ILE A 691 18.42 12.42 31.75
N SER A 692 18.27 11.09 31.72
CA SER A 692 17.59 10.37 30.64
C SER A 692 16.11 10.73 30.53
N ARG A 693 15.38 10.78 31.65
CA ARG A 693 13.97 11.18 31.69
C ARG A 693 13.78 12.65 31.34
N ALA A 694 14.64 13.54 31.84
CA ALA A 694 14.57 14.96 31.51
C ALA A 694 14.82 15.21 30.01
N TRP A 695 15.76 14.47 29.41
CA TRP A 695 16.05 14.55 27.98
C TRP A 695 14.88 14.08 27.10
N SER A 696 14.10 13.09 27.55
CA SER A 696 12.93 12.60 26.79
C SER A 696 11.68 13.44 27.01
N ALA A 697 11.49 14.05 28.19
CA ALA A 697 10.32 14.86 28.53
C ALA A 697 10.17 16.13 27.67
N ASP A 698 11.27 16.72 27.20
CA ASP A 698 11.27 17.93 26.38
C ASP A 698 10.98 17.64 24.88
N LYS A 699 10.77 16.37 24.48
CA LYS A 699 10.57 15.99 23.07
C LYS A 699 9.11 15.67 22.72
N ALA A 700 8.73 15.98 21.49
CA ALA A 700 7.37 15.77 20.97
C ALA A 700 7.00 14.27 20.78
N LEU A 701 7.99 13.37 20.82
CA LEU A 701 7.80 11.93 20.61
C LEU A 701 8.39 11.11 21.77
N PRO A 702 7.84 9.90 22.02
CA PRO A 702 8.39 8.96 23.02
C PRO A 702 9.85 8.59 22.74
N GLU A 703 10.51 7.96 23.72
CA GLU A 703 11.84 7.37 23.52
C GLU A 703 11.82 6.40 22.34
N MET A 704 12.70 6.64 21.37
CA MET A 704 12.82 5.85 20.15
C MET A 704 13.72 4.64 20.38
N GLY A 705 13.58 3.62 19.53
CA GLY A 705 14.47 2.47 19.50
C GLY A 705 15.08 2.25 18.12
N PHE A 706 15.43 0.99 17.83
CA PHE A 706 15.97 0.51 16.54
C PHE A 706 17.48 0.68 16.40
N THR A 707 17.94 1.83 15.95
CA THR A 707 19.39 2.15 15.87
C THR A 707 19.78 3.25 16.87
N LEU A 708 18.90 3.52 17.84
CA LEU A 708 19.08 4.50 18.88
C LEU A 708 18.83 3.82 20.22
N GLY A 709 19.82 3.83 21.11
CA GLY A 709 19.73 3.22 22.43
C GLY A 709 18.96 4.09 23.42
N GLY A 710 18.27 3.40 24.34
CA GLY A 710 17.59 3.97 25.47
C GLY A 710 18.21 3.55 26.80
N LEU A 711 17.42 3.64 27.87
CA LEU A 711 17.88 3.24 29.20
C LEU A 711 18.16 1.73 29.31
N ASP A 712 17.48 0.89 28.53
CA ASP A 712 17.71 -0.56 28.51
C ASP A 712 19.08 -0.89 27.92
N GLU A 713 19.48 -0.21 26.85
CA GLU A 713 20.80 -0.37 26.22
C GLU A 713 21.93 0.15 27.12
N LEU A 714 21.70 1.21 27.91
CA LEU A 714 22.64 1.67 28.95
C LEU A 714 22.90 0.61 30.04
N ARG A 715 21.95 -0.32 30.24
CA ARG A 715 22.01 -1.38 31.25
C ARG A 715 22.64 -2.67 30.73
N ASP A 716 22.99 -2.74 29.45
CA ASP A 716 23.65 -3.90 28.89
C ASP A 716 25.05 -4.09 29.51
N PRO A 717 25.40 -5.30 30.02
CA PRO A 717 26.67 -5.51 30.71
C PRO A 717 27.91 -5.30 29.84
N SER A 718 27.79 -5.42 28.51
CA SER A 718 28.90 -5.19 27.58
C SER A 718 29.01 -3.73 27.15
N THR A 719 28.08 -2.87 27.54
CA THR A 719 28.08 -1.44 27.22
C THR A 719 28.86 -0.66 28.26
N ARG A 720 29.91 0.04 27.83
CA ARG A 720 30.71 0.89 28.70
C ARG A 720 30.06 2.27 28.84
N LEU A 721 30.09 2.84 30.04
CA LEU A 721 29.59 4.18 30.33
C LEU A 721 30.76 5.09 30.68
N LEU A 722 30.75 6.30 30.14
CA LEU A 722 31.69 7.35 30.52
C LEU A 722 30.92 8.55 31.06
N LEU A 723 31.18 8.88 32.32
CA LEU A 723 30.48 9.92 33.08
C LEU A 723 31.36 11.16 33.25
N ALA A 724 30.80 12.34 33.02
CA ALA A 724 31.41 13.60 33.46
C ALA A 724 30.92 13.91 34.86
N ILE A 725 31.81 13.95 35.84
CA ILE A 725 31.49 14.11 37.27
C ILE A 725 32.24 15.33 37.80
N ASP A 726 31.54 16.25 38.46
CA ASP A 726 32.18 17.39 39.12
C ASP A 726 32.70 17.04 40.53
N SER A 727 33.33 18.03 41.19
CA SER A 727 33.90 17.88 42.53
C SER A 727 32.86 17.49 43.60
N ASP A 728 31.58 17.78 43.38
CA ASP A 728 30.49 17.48 44.31
C ASP A 728 29.90 16.08 44.07
N GLY A 729 30.43 15.32 43.10
CA GLY A 729 29.93 14.01 42.73
C GLY A 729 28.68 14.03 41.84
N THR A 730 28.34 15.20 41.29
CA THR A 730 27.17 15.35 40.40
C THR A 730 27.53 14.93 38.98
N VAL A 731 26.69 14.07 38.40
CA VAL A 731 26.84 13.65 37.00
C VAL A 731 26.36 14.77 36.08
N GLN A 732 27.27 15.36 35.31
CA GLN A 732 26.98 16.44 34.37
C GLN A 732 26.54 15.93 33.00
N ALA A 733 27.09 14.79 32.58
CA ALA A 733 26.71 14.09 31.35
C ALA A 733 27.09 12.61 31.41
N VAL A 734 26.46 11.83 30.53
CA VAL A 734 26.73 10.40 30.31
C VAL A 734 26.86 10.13 28.82
N THR A 735 27.85 9.30 28.47
CA THR A 735 27.97 8.68 27.15
C THR A 735 28.03 7.17 27.28
N SER A 736 27.45 6.44 26.33
CA SER A 736 27.55 4.97 26.25
C SER A 736 28.28 4.52 25.01
N TRP A 737 29.04 3.44 25.16
CA TRP A 737 30.01 2.97 24.19
C TRP A 737 29.85 1.47 24.01
N LEU A 738 29.39 1.09 22.83
CA LEU A 738 29.20 -0.30 22.41
C LEU A 738 30.54 -0.89 21.95
N PRO A 739 30.84 -2.16 22.26
CA PRO A 739 32.11 -2.77 21.88
C PRO A 739 32.13 -3.20 20.42
N VAL A 740 33.22 -2.85 19.72
CA VAL A 740 33.56 -3.35 18.38
C VAL A 740 34.57 -4.47 18.55
N HIS A 741 34.24 -5.66 18.03
CA HIS A 741 35.08 -6.84 18.22
C HIS A 741 35.80 -7.26 16.94
N ARG A 742 36.94 -7.93 17.10
CA ARG A 742 37.63 -8.69 16.05
C ARG A 742 38.35 -9.86 16.69
N GLN A 743 38.11 -11.08 16.21
CA GLN A 743 38.74 -12.30 16.73
C GLN A 743 38.61 -12.49 18.25
N GLY A 744 37.48 -12.10 18.83
CA GLY A 744 37.19 -12.23 20.26
C GLY A 744 37.65 -11.05 21.12
N GLU A 745 38.50 -10.17 20.59
CA GLU A 745 39.02 -9.00 21.30
C GLU A 745 38.25 -7.73 20.94
N VAL A 746 38.17 -6.78 21.87
CA VAL A 746 37.60 -5.46 21.61
C VAL A 746 38.67 -4.61 20.92
N VAL A 747 38.39 -4.18 19.68
CA VAL A 747 39.31 -3.35 18.86
C VAL A 747 38.84 -1.90 18.72
N GLY A 748 37.64 -1.59 19.19
CA GLY A 748 37.08 -0.25 19.11
C GLY A 748 35.80 -0.08 19.92
N LEU A 749 35.29 1.15 19.94
CA LEU A 749 34.04 1.49 20.63
C LEU A 749 33.15 2.35 19.74
N THR A 750 31.84 2.18 19.87
CA THR A 750 30.81 2.92 19.11
C THR A 750 29.91 3.69 20.05
N LEU A 751 29.86 5.01 19.89
CA LEU A 751 29.00 5.90 20.66
C LEU A 751 27.52 5.61 20.37
N ASP A 752 26.74 5.34 21.40
CA ASP A 752 25.29 5.15 21.28
C ASP A 752 24.52 6.33 21.90
N VAL A 753 24.59 6.46 23.23
CA VAL A 753 23.94 7.54 23.96
C VAL A 753 24.93 8.65 24.27
N MET A 754 24.50 9.91 24.14
CA MET A 754 25.19 11.09 24.64
C MET A 754 24.17 12.06 25.23
N ARG A 755 24.04 12.07 26.56
CA ARG A 755 23.04 12.88 27.27
C ARG A 755 23.71 13.81 28.26
N ARG A 756 23.40 15.10 28.17
CA ARG A 756 23.86 16.14 29.09
C ARG A 756 22.69 16.53 30.00
N ARG A 757 22.98 16.78 31.28
CA ARG A 757 22.02 17.40 32.20
C ARG A 757 21.54 18.75 31.64
N LYS A 758 20.25 19.08 31.76
CA LYS A 758 19.62 20.29 31.18
C LYS A 758 20.40 21.57 31.52
N ASP A 759 20.66 21.77 32.80
CA ASP A 759 21.46 22.88 33.35
C ASP A 759 22.91 22.48 33.65
N GLY A 760 23.36 21.38 33.05
CA GLY A 760 24.69 20.83 33.29
C GLY A 760 25.80 21.56 32.55
N TRP A 761 27.04 21.26 32.94
CA TRP A 761 28.26 21.83 32.38
C TRP A 761 28.29 21.76 30.84
N ARG A 762 28.29 22.92 30.17
CA ARG A 762 28.09 23.04 28.72
C ARG A 762 29.05 22.19 27.86
N PRO A 763 30.38 22.18 28.11
CA PRO A 763 31.33 21.40 27.32
C PRO A 763 31.35 19.89 27.62
N ALA A 764 30.41 19.35 28.41
CA ALA A 764 30.48 17.98 28.92
C ALA A 764 30.57 16.91 27.81
N ILE A 765 29.79 17.01 26.74
CA ILE A 765 29.84 16.00 25.65
C ILE A 765 31.15 16.11 24.86
N ASP A 766 31.63 17.33 24.56
CA ASP A 766 32.91 17.55 23.90
C ASP A 766 34.06 16.93 24.71
N PHE A 767 34.04 17.15 26.02
CA PHE A 767 35.01 16.59 26.96
C PHE A 767 34.94 15.06 27.03
N LEU A 768 33.74 14.47 27.13
CA LEU A 768 33.60 13.02 27.23
C LEU A 768 34.07 12.30 25.97
N ILE A 769 33.73 12.79 24.77
CA ILE A 769 34.21 12.19 23.52
C ILE A 769 35.74 12.29 23.41
N ALA A 770 36.32 13.43 23.81
CA ALA A 770 37.77 13.61 23.80
C ALA A 770 38.47 12.63 24.76
N ARG A 771 37.94 12.48 25.99
CA ARG A 771 38.47 11.55 26.99
C ARG A 771 38.27 10.09 26.59
N ALA A 772 37.15 9.76 25.95
CA ALA A 772 36.92 8.43 25.41
C ALA A 772 37.97 8.09 24.34
N ALA A 773 38.23 9.00 23.39
CA ALA A 773 39.21 8.78 22.34
C ALA A 773 40.64 8.59 22.88
N LEU A 774 41.06 9.43 23.84
CA LEU A 774 42.39 9.32 24.45
C LEU A 774 42.53 8.04 25.28
N SER A 775 41.53 7.71 26.11
CA SER A 775 41.53 6.48 26.92
C SER A 775 41.53 5.24 26.04
N ALA A 776 40.72 5.22 24.98
CA ALA A 776 40.66 4.12 24.02
C ALA A 776 42.01 3.95 23.28
N GLN A 777 42.68 5.05 22.93
CA GLN A 777 44.03 5.00 22.37
C GLN A 777 45.04 4.44 23.38
N GLU A 778 44.98 4.84 24.65
CA GLU A 778 45.85 4.33 25.72
C GLU A 778 45.64 2.82 25.96
N GLU A 779 44.40 2.32 25.80
CA GLU A 779 44.05 0.90 25.81
C GLU A 779 44.51 0.13 24.55
N GLY A 780 45.03 0.83 23.53
CA GLY A 780 45.48 0.21 22.27
C GLY A 780 44.36 -0.08 21.26
N LEU A 781 43.18 0.53 21.42
CA LEU A 781 42.08 0.38 20.47
C LEU A 781 42.39 1.10 19.15
N GLU A 782 41.83 0.58 18.05
CA GLU A 782 42.10 1.05 16.69
C GLU A 782 41.14 2.17 16.25
N VAL A 783 39.87 2.08 16.65
CA VAL A 783 38.81 2.95 16.13
C VAL A 783 37.80 3.36 17.20
N LEU A 784 37.36 4.62 17.10
CA LEU A 784 36.23 5.13 17.85
C LEU A 784 35.14 5.61 16.88
N SER A 785 34.01 4.91 16.82
CA SER A 785 32.85 5.35 16.06
C SER A 785 32.02 6.34 16.88
N LEU A 786 31.68 7.46 16.28
CA LEU A 786 30.68 8.40 16.80
C LEU A 786 29.26 8.05 16.30
N SER A 787 29.07 6.87 15.71
CA SER A 787 27.83 6.34 15.13
C SER A 787 27.28 7.14 13.95
N GLY A 788 26.27 6.59 13.28
CA GLY A 788 25.62 7.15 12.10
C GLY A 788 24.87 8.46 12.38
N ALA A 789 24.91 9.38 11.42
CA ALA A 789 24.05 10.56 11.37
C ALA A 789 23.32 10.59 10.02
N PRO A 790 21.98 10.69 9.99
CA PRO A 790 21.22 10.87 8.75
C PRO A 790 21.75 12.04 7.92
N LEU A 791 21.73 11.86 6.60
CA LEU A 791 22.15 12.89 5.66
C LEU A 791 21.01 13.86 5.35
N ALA A 792 21.35 15.14 5.23
CA ALA A 792 20.57 16.07 4.43
C ALA A 792 20.95 15.86 2.95
N ARG A 793 19.98 15.97 2.03
CA ARG A 793 20.14 15.74 0.56
C ARG A 793 21.55 16.04 0.05
N SER A 794 22.19 15.09 -0.63
CA SER A 794 23.37 15.39 -1.44
C SER A 794 22.94 16.20 -2.67
N GLN A 795 23.75 17.17 -3.10
CA GLN A 795 23.42 18.05 -4.23
C GLN A 795 23.46 17.34 -5.60
N GLU A 796 23.90 16.07 -5.65
CA GLU A 796 24.06 15.29 -6.88
C GLU A 796 22.95 14.24 -7.09
N ASP A 797 21.95 14.18 -6.22
CA ASP A 797 20.94 13.11 -6.26
C ASP A 797 19.76 13.49 -7.19
N ASP A 798 19.95 13.30 -8.50
CA ASP A 798 18.92 13.45 -9.55
C ASP A 798 17.94 12.26 -9.61
N SER A 799 17.98 11.42 -8.57
CA SER A 799 17.20 10.20 -8.44
C SER A 799 15.80 10.48 -7.89
N GLY A 800 14.78 9.75 -8.34
CA GLY A 800 13.38 9.89 -7.91
C GLY A 800 13.10 9.54 -6.43
N PHE A 801 14.12 9.59 -5.56
CA PHE A 801 14.10 9.14 -4.16
C PHE A 801 14.00 10.28 -3.14
N GLY A 802 14.07 11.55 -3.57
CA GLY A 802 13.93 12.74 -2.73
C GLY A 802 12.79 12.68 -1.70
N PRO A 803 11.55 12.31 -2.08
CA PRO A 803 10.42 12.28 -1.14
C PRO A 803 10.61 11.34 0.06
N MET A 804 11.36 10.24 -0.08
CA MET A 804 11.59 9.32 1.03
C MET A 804 12.67 9.82 1.99
N LEU A 805 13.73 10.42 1.46
CA LEU A 805 14.76 11.09 2.28
C LEU A 805 14.12 12.25 3.05
N ASP A 806 13.20 13.00 2.44
CA ASP A 806 12.45 14.07 3.08
C ASP A 806 11.57 13.52 4.22
N VAL A 807 10.94 12.35 4.03
CA VAL A 807 10.18 11.67 5.11
C VAL A 807 11.11 11.25 6.25
N LEU A 808 12.22 10.57 5.97
CA LEU A 808 13.18 10.15 7.00
C LEU A 808 13.73 11.34 7.77
N ALA A 809 14.13 12.40 7.06
CA ALA A 809 14.55 13.66 7.65
C ALA A 809 13.43 14.27 8.51
N SER A 810 12.19 14.32 8.03
CA SER A 810 11.06 14.92 8.78
C SER A 810 10.70 14.15 10.06
N ILE A 811 10.87 12.82 10.09
CA ILE A 811 10.62 12.00 11.27
C ILE A 811 11.71 12.27 12.32
N LEU A 812 12.94 12.33 11.86
CA LEU A 812 14.09 12.23 12.73
C LEU A 812 14.62 13.65 13.15
N GLU A 813 14.51 14.67 12.28
CA GLU A 813 15.05 16.04 12.46
C GLU A 813 14.46 16.79 13.66
N PRO A 814 13.12 16.77 13.90
CA PRO A 814 12.52 17.44 15.06
C PRO A 814 13.01 16.90 16.41
N LEU A 815 13.62 15.72 16.41
CA LEU A 815 13.98 14.98 17.62
C LEU A 815 15.47 15.04 17.89
N TYR A 816 16.33 15.04 16.87
CA TYR A 816 17.79 14.99 17.05
C TYR A 816 18.55 16.19 16.47
N GLY A 817 17.91 17.04 15.66
CA GLY A 817 18.56 18.16 14.99
C GLY A 817 19.83 17.73 14.25
N PHE A 818 19.71 16.90 13.21
CA PHE A 818 20.87 16.23 12.62
C PHE A 818 21.86 17.15 11.98
N ALA A 819 21.39 18.25 11.38
CA ALA A 819 22.30 19.27 10.88
C ALA A 819 23.24 19.75 12.00
N SER A 820 22.69 19.95 13.22
CA SER A 820 23.46 20.35 14.39
C SER A 820 24.36 19.21 14.90
N LEU A 821 23.88 17.97 14.94
CA LEU A 821 24.66 16.81 15.40
C LEU A 821 25.81 16.45 14.45
N HIS A 822 25.54 16.44 13.15
CA HIS A 822 26.54 16.22 12.12
C HIS A 822 27.59 17.34 12.13
N SER A 823 27.16 18.60 12.31
CA SER A 823 28.10 19.72 12.50
C SER A 823 28.91 19.59 13.79
N PHE A 824 28.31 19.06 14.86
CA PHE A 824 28.96 18.81 16.13
C PHE A 824 30.06 17.75 16.01
N LYS A 825 29.84 16.64 15.30
CA LYS A 825 30.86 15.58 15.14
C LYS A 825 32.09 16.06 14.35
N ARG A 826 31.96 17.08 13.48
CA ARG A 826 33.06 17.60 12.65
C ARG A 826 34.26 18.18 13.42
N LYS A 827 34.07 18.64 14.66
CA LYS A 827 35.16 19.21 15.47
C LYS A 827 36.18 18.16 15.96
N PHE A 828 35.83 16.87 15.87
CA PHE A 828 36.76 15.77 16.12
C PHE A 828 37.51 15.30 14.86
N LYS A 829 37.25 15.91 13.70
CA LYS A 829 37.85 15.55 12.40
C LYS A 829 37.75 14.05 12.05
N PRO A 830 36.54 13.45 12.13
CA PRO A 830 36.38 12.05 11.78
C PRO A 830 36.53 11.81 10.29
N ARG A 831 37.02 10.61 9.95
CA ARG A 831 36.80 10.00 8.64
C ARG A 831 35.31 9.62 8.53
N ARG A 832 34.74 9.80 7.34
CA ARG A 832 33.32 9.55 7.09
C ARG A 832 33.15 8.31 6.25
N GLU A 833 32.24 7.44 6.65
CA GLU A 833 31.82 6.30 5.86
C GLU A 833 30.33 6.41 5.53
N ALA A 834 29.98 6.15 4.27
CA ALA A 834 28.61 6.22 3.80
C ALA A 834 27.80 5.01 4.29
N LEU A 835 26.58 5.27 4.75
CA LEU A 835 25.61 4.26 5.15
C LEU A 835 24.42 4.28 4.18
N TYR A 836 24.01 3.10 3.75
CA TYR A 836 23.03 2.91 2.68
C TYR A 836 21.77 2.19 3.13
N LEU A 837 20.70 2.43 2.39
CA LEU A 837 19.51 1.60 2.33
C LEU A 837 19.49 0.87 0.99
N ALA A 838 19.42 -0.47 1.03
CA ALA A 838 19.23 -1.30 -0.14
C ALA A 838 17.89 -2.02 -0.09
N VAL A 839 17.11 -1.92 -1.17
CA VAL A 839 15.83 -2.62 -1.36
C VAL A 839 15.81 -3.34 -2.70
N PRO A 840 15.10 -4.48 -2.83
CA PRO A 840 15.08 -5.24 -4.08
C PRO A 840 14.57 -4.46 -5.29
N ASP A 841 13.62 -3.54 -5.08
CA ASP A 841 12.99 -2.74 -6.14
C ASP A 841 12.44 -1.43 -5.56
N ALA A 842 12.47 -0.36 -6.36
CA ALA A 842 11.99 0.96 -5.99
C ALA A 842 10.51 0.98 -5.55
N SER A 843 9.66 0.05 -6.01
CA SER A 843 8.26 -0.03 -5.55
C SER A 843 8.11 -0.45 -4.08
N SER A 844 9.16 -1.00 -3.48
CA SER A 844 9.18 -1.40 -2.06
C SER A 844 9.36 -0.21 -1.12
N LEU A 845 9.86 0.93 -1.62
CA LEU A 845 10.27 2.08 -0.82
C LEU A 845 9.16 2.61 0.08
N GLY A 846 7.92 2.72 -0.41
CA GLY A 846 6.81 3.20 0.42
C GLY A 846 6.51 2.28 1.62
N THR A 847 6.64 0.97 1.43
CA THR A 847 6.43 -0.01 2.53
C THR A 847 7.63 -0.02 3.49
N VAL A 848 8.85 0.10 2.95
CA VAL A 848 10.10 0.14 3.72
C VAL A 848 10.20 1.42 4.55
N GLY A 849 9.86 2.58 3.98
CA GLY A 849 9.81 3.86 4.70
C GLY A 849 8.82 3.83 5.87
N ALA A 850 7.63 3.28 5.67
CA ALA A 850 6.67 3.05 6.76
C ALA A 850 7.22 2.10 7.85
N ALA A 851 7.94 1.05 7.44
CA ALA A 851 8.59 0.12 8.37
C ALA A 851 9.71 0.78 9.18
N ILE A 852 10.52 1.65 8.57
CA ILE A 852 11.56 2.44 9.26
C ILE A 852 10.91 3.36 10.30
N GLY A 853 9.86 4.10 9.92
CA GLY A 853 9.13 4.97 10.86
C GLY A 853 8.56 4.20 12.05
N HIS A 854 7.92 3.05 11.80
CA HIS A 854 7.43 2.17 12.86
C HIS A 854 8.56 1.54 13.69
N ALA A 855 9.73 1.26 13.10
CA ALA A 855 10.86 0.69 13.82
C ALA A 855 11.43 1.69 14.84
N TYR A 856 11.54 2.98 14.47
CA TYR A 856 11.96 4.04 15.38
C TYR A 856 10.90 4.38 16.43
N VAL A 857 9.61 4.40 16.06
CA VAL A 857 8.51 4.75 16.97
C VAL A 857 7.41 3.66 16.99
N PRO A 858 7.64 2.53 17.68
CA PRO A 858 6.72 1.37 17.62
C PRO A 858 5.37 1.61 18.30
N ASN A 859 5.28 2.56 19.24
CA ASN A 859 4.09 2.79 20.08
C ASN A 859 3.43 4.15 19.82
N MET A 860 3.31 4.57 18.55
CA MET A 860 2.58 5.81 18.23
C MET A 860 1.08 5.65 18.47
N THR A 861 0.50 6.55 19.27
CA THR A 861 -0.96 6.71 19.34
C THR A 861 -1.49 7.31 18.03
N ALA A 862 -2.75 7.03 17.66
CA ALA A 862 -3.34 7.54 16.40
C ALA A 862 -3.27 9.08 16.28
N ALA A 863 -3.35 9.80 17.40
CA ALA A 863 -3.19 11.26 17.45
C ALA A 863 -1.74 11.72 17.15
N GLN A 864 -0.74 10.96 17.59
CA GLN A 864 0.68 11.23 17.28
C GLN A 864 0.99 10.88 15.82
N THR A 865 0.40 9.81 15.28
CA THR A 865 0.50 9.47 13.85
C THR A 865 -0.07 10.58 12.97
N ALA A 866 -1.22 11.17 13.35
CA ALA A 866 -1.83 12.28 12.62
C ALA A 866 -0.99 13.57 12.69
N ARG A 867 -0.36 13.87 13.84
CA ARG A 867 0.57 15.00 13.99
C ARG A 867 1.84 14.82 13.17
N LEU A 868 2.41 13.61 13.15
CA LEU A 868 3.56 13.27 12.31
C LEU A 868 3.20 13.38 10.82
N ALA A 869 2.05 12.85 10.41
CA ALA A 869 1.55 13.01 9.04
C ALA A 869 1.34 14.48 8.68
N GLY A 870 0.85 15.29 9.62
CA GLY A 870 0.71 16.74 9.47
C GLY A 870 2.05 17.47 9.34
N SER A 871 3.07 17.10 10.12
CA SER A 871 4.41 17.70 10.02
C SER A 871 5.14 17.28 8.74
N VAL A 872 4.96 16.03 8.29
CA VAL A 872 5.47 15.54 7.00
C VAL A 872 4.78 16.29 5.86
N ALA A 873 3.46 16.41 5.87
CA ALA A 873 2.71 17.15 4.84
C ALA A 873 3.09 18.64 4.83
N GLY A 874 3.28 19.25 6.00
CA GLY A 874 3.76 20.63 6.13
C GLY A 874 5.20 20.82 5.63
N GLY A 875 6.09 19.86 5.91
CA GLY A 875 7.48 19.87 5.43
C GLY A 875 7.58 19.67 3.91
N VAL A 876 6.80 18.74 3.35
CA VAL A 876 6.72 18.51 1.89
C VAL A 876 6.12 19.72 1.18
N ALA A 877 5.09 20.36 1.75
CA ALA A 877 4.53 21.60 1.21
C ALA A 877 5.53 22.77 1.27
N ALA A 878 6.28 22.90 2.36
CA ALA A 878 7.32 23.92 2.50
C ALA A 878 8.50 23.71 1.55
N ALA A 879 8.90 22.45 1.30
CA ALA A 879 9.93 22.10 0.32
C ALA A 879 9.47 22.38 -1.12
N ALA A 880 8.22 22.03 -1.47
CA ALA A 880 7.64 22.32 -2.78
C ALA A 880 7.50 23.83 -3.07
N ILE A 881 7.37 24.67 -2.04
CA ILE A 881 7.38 26.14 -2.18
C ILE A 881 8.81 26.66 -2.41
N LYS A 882 9.83 25.97 -1.90
CA LYS A 882 11.23 26.38 -1.99
C LYS A 882 11.89 26.03 -3.33
N ASP A 883 11.45 24.95 -3.98
CA ASP A 883 11.91 24.56 -5.33
C ASP A 883 11.26 25.39 -6.46
N ASN A 884 10.32 26.28 -6.12
CA ASN A 884 9.59 27.14 -7.06
C ASN A 884 9.98 28.63 -6.95
N GLN A 885 11.05 28.92 -6.19
CA GLN A 885 11.73 30.22 -6.09
C GLN A 885 13.17 30.05 -6.59
#